data_AF-A0A246F5Q0-F1
#
_entry.id   AF-A0A246F5Q0-F1
#
_cell.length_a   1.000
_cell.length_b   1.000
_cell.length_c   1.000
_cell.angle_alpha   90.00
_cell.angle_beta   90.00
_cell.angle_gamma   90.00
#
_symmetry.space_group_name_H-M   'P 1'
#
loop_
_entity.id
_entity.type
_entity.pdbx_description
1 polymer ?
#
loop_
_entity_poly.entity_id
_entity_poly.type
_entity_poly.pdbx_seq_one_letter_code
_entity_poly.pdbx_strand_id
1 'polypeptide(L)'
;MQVHSMYRLGALALACGIAMSATAAERSWNYTYTAQGLIETADGPRTDVQDVTHYTYDAKGNVTKVTSALGQETLLGNYDDRGNPGTITDANGVVSTLTYSGVDPKLASITTAGSTTSFEHDAVGQLTKITRADGSWLQYTYDPARRLTAITNNLGERVEYDVDVAGKRTAQRLKDATGTLKQQQTWVYDELGRLLRSVGASAQTDHYQYDLNDNPTGHTNPRQFSSSSSFDALDRLVSQTDALNGVTQLGYDAQDNLTKVQDPRGVTTRYEYDGLGNLTKLISPDSGTSTFEYDAAGNITKQTDARGVVVTFSYDALNRLTARHYPATPALDATYSYDATAGGNVGIGRLTAIQDGSGTLAYRYDARGNLIEQARSLSINGQTLAETVTFQYDSADQLVGIGYPGAVQVGYPRNSGGQVGSVTLALEGGSASNLASGISYLPFGPLQQLTWANGIQLSRTYDQDYQLTRQDVGPWRNDYQRDANGNITELANNLWGTLSYGYDALDRLTSENTASKQGSYSYDGVGNRTQRQVTENGATATTTYQYASDSNRLTAINGQAVSTDATGNLTQDRASRLLGYDAQNRLANVKINGQQVAEYRYNSLGQRVAKRTDLGFTTYLYGPDGQLLAESDYTGAGTQQRSQAYLWLDSMPLASVEKQGSDAPRVLYLHSDHLNTPRLATSATQQIVWQWQSDAFGNGAPNQDPQSSGQQTVLNIRFPGQYFDGESGLHYNYFRDYDPETGRYVESDSIGINGGLNTYGYVSGNPINNFDPNGLCGVGSHMEIYWDRYNGLKTRCILNPPPPNPDAKCVTADCVMRNGDGRDTRVPSNCKLVCRATSAPCAILGGPLTPAGAACRAAVSNAACYMLCSPYETPPDDPQKNQCN
;
A
#
# COMPACT_ATOMS: atom_id res chain seq x y z
N MET A 1 -8.81 -41.86 1.27
CA MET A 1 -10.29 -41.86 1.26
C MET A 1 -10.70 -40.73 0.33
N GLN A 2 -11.18 -41.01 -0.87
CA GLN A 2 -11.62 -39.96 -1.82
C GLN A 2 -12.85 -39.28 -1.23
N VAL A 3 -12.74 -38.00 -0.89
CA VAL A 3 -13.91 -37.19 -0.49
C VAL A 3 -14.44 -36.53 -1.76
N HIS A 4 -15.36 -37.20 -2.44
CA HIS A 4 -16.14 -36.57 -3.50
C HIS A 4 -17.26 -35.75 -2.87
N SER A 5 -17.18 -34.42 -2.99
CA SER A 5 -18.33 -33.55 -2.70
C SER A 5 -19.19 -33.42 -3.95
N MET A 6 -20.06 -34.40 -4.19
CA MET A 6 -21.08 -34.31 -5.25
C MET A 6 -22.31 -33.54 -4.75
N TYR A 7 -22.55 -32.34 -5.28
CA TYR A 7 -23.86 -31.69 -5.19
C TYR A 7 -24.80 -32.29 -6.24
N ARG A 8 -25.85 -33.00 -5.80
CA ARG A 8 -26.92 -33.51 -6.67
C ARG A 8 -27.95 -32.41 -6.92
N LEU A 9 -28.07 -31.92 -8.16
CA LEU A 9 -29.30 -31.28 -8.65
C LEU A 9 -30.24 -32.34 -9.23
N GLY A 10 -31.49 -32.36 -8.76
CA GLY A 10 -32.56 -33.14 -9.35
C GLY A 10 -32.99 -32.54 -10.69
N ALA A 11 -32.85 -33.31 -11.77
CA ALA A 11 -33.29 -32.94 -13.10
C ALA A 11 -34.78 -33.28 -13.32
N LEU A 12 -35.56 -32.32 -13.82
CA LEU A 12 -36.73 -32.60 -14.65
C LEU A 12 -36.39 -32.10 -16.06
N ALA A 13 -36.31 -33.03 -17.02
CA ALA A 13 -35.90 -32.77 -18.39
C ALA A 13 -37.08 -32.39 -19.30
N LEU A 14 -36.89 -31.38 -20.16
CA LEU A 14 -37.47 -31.37 -21.50
C LEU A 14 -36.45 -30.73 -22.47
N ALA A 15 -36.12 -31.48 -23.53
CA ALA A 15 -34.97 -31.27 -24.39
C ALA A 15 -35.19 -30.28 -25.54
N CYS A 16 -34.16 -29.53 -25.90
CA CYS A 16 -33.76 -29.32 -27.30
C CYS A 16 -32.27 -28.96 -27.36
N GLY A 17 -31.53 -29.63 -28.25
CA GLY A 17 -30.10 -29.84 -28.12
C GLY A 17 -29.19 -28.73 -28.63
N ILE A 18 -28.17 -28.44 -27.83
CA ILE A 18 -26.78 -28.24 -28.25
C ILE A 18 -25.94 -28.89 -27.13
N ALA A 19 -25.25 -30.00 -27.42
CA ALA A 19 -24.36 -30.63 -26.46
C ALA A 19 -23.07 -29.80 -26.36
N MET A 20 -23.07 -28.79 -25.49
CA MET A 20 -21.84 -28.29 -24.90
C MET A 20 -21.53 -29.17 -23.69
N SER A 21 -20.52 -30.02 -23.81
CA SER A 21 -19.91 -30.71 -22.67
C SER A 21 -19.20 -29.68 -21.81
N ALA A 22 -19.94 -28.90 -21.02
CA ALA A 22 -19.37 -28.08 -19.96
C ALA A 22 -18.95 -29.04 -18.84
N THR A 23 -17.76 -29.63 -18.94
CA THR A 23 -17.12 -30.25 -17.78
C THR A 23 -16.92 -29.15 -16.75
N ALA A 24 -17.63 -29.22 -15.63
CA ALA A 24 -17.39 -28.32 -14.51
C ALA A 24 -15.91 -28.40 -14.15
N ALA A 25 -15.25 -27.25 -14.00
CA ALA A 25 -13.88 -27.22 -13.49
C ALA A 25 -13.88 -27.82 -12.09
N GLU A 26 -13.05 -28.85 -11.86
CA GLU A 26 -12.92 -29.55 -10.58
C GLU A 26 -11.54 -29.25 -9.99
N ARG A 27 -11.48 -29.05 -8.66
CA ARG A 27 -10.24 -29.01 -7.90
C ARG A 27 -10.24 -30.17 -6.92
N SER A 28 -9.18 -30.98 -6.94
CA SER A 28 -9.04 -32.15 -6.06
C SER A 28 -7.83 -31.98 -5.16
N TRP A 29 -7.94 -32.35 -3.89
CA TRP A 29 -6.80 -32.44 -2.97
C TRP A 29 -6.70 -33.87 -2.47
N ASN A 30 -5.51 -34.45 -2.53
CA ASN A 30 -5.26 -35.80 -2.04
C ASN A 30 -4.44 -35.77 -0.76
N TYR A 31 -4.86 -36.54 0.24
CA TYR A 31 -4.14 -36.69 1.50
C TYR A 31 -3.87 -38.16 1.77
N THR A 32 -2.63 -38.49 2.12
CA THR A 32 -2.29 -39.78 2.74
C THR A 32 -2.11 -39.60 4.24
N TYR A 33 -2.22 -40.70 4.98
CA TYR A 33 -2.15 -40.70 6.43
C TYR A 33 -1.25 -41.84 6.90
N THR A 34 -0.48 -41.55 7.93
CA THR A 34 0.27 -42.54 8.72
C THR A 34 -0.69 -43.57 9.34
N ALA A 35 -0.14 -44.68 9.85
CA ALA A 35 -0.91 -45.68 10.59
C ALA A 35 -1.62 -45.10 11.84
N GLN A 36 -1.12 -43.98 12.38
CA GLN A 36 -1.67 -43.25 13.52
C GLN A 36 -2.75 -42.22 13.11
N GLY A 37 -3.07 -42.10 11.81
CA GLY A 37 -4.06 -41.14 11.31
C GLY A 37 -3.54 -39.71 11.17
N LEU A 38 -2.22 -39.49 11.29
CA LEU A 38 -1.58 -38.19 11.05
C LEU A 38 -1.34 -38.00 9.54
N ILE A 39 -1.52 -36.80 9.01
CA ILE A 39 -1.33 -36.49 7.58
C ILE A 39 0.13 -36.78 7.19
N GLU A 40 0.37 -37.63 6.20
CA GLU A 40 1.72 -37.98 5.72
C GLU A 40 2.08 -37.19 4.45
N THR A 41 1.15 -37.07 3.51
CA THR A 41 1.28 -36.18 2.35
C THR A 41 0.02 -35.35 2.15
N ALA A 42 0.20 -34.15 1.61
CA ALA A 42 -0.85 -33.30 1.07
C ALA A 42 -0.47 -32.92 -0.37
N ASP A 43 -1.27 -33.36 -1.33
CA ASP A 43 -1.11 -33.17 -2.77
C ASP A 43 -2.21 -32.23 -3.25
N GLY A 44 -1.82 -31.15 -3.92
CA GLY A 44 -2.71 -30.08 -4.31
C GLY A 44 -3.44 -30.38 -5.63
N PRO A 45 -4.18 -29.40 -6.15
CA PRO A 45 -5.03 -29.60 -7.31
C PRO A 45 -4.30 -29.55 -8.65
N ARG A 46 -3.02 -29.16 -8.67
CA ARG A 46 -2.28 -29.00 -9.93
C ARG A 46 -1.79 -30.33 -10.46
N THR A 47 -2.00 -30.55 -11.76
CA THR A 47 -1.54 -31.76 -12.46
C THR A 47 -0.35 -31.49 -13.38
N ASP A 48 -0.03 -30.22 -13.63
CA ASP A 48 1.08 -29.78 -14.48
C ASP A 48 2.44 -29.80 -13.75
N VAL A 49 2.42 -29.80 -12.42
CA VAL A 49 3.59 -29.90 -11.53
C VAL A 49 3.26 -30.84 -10.37
N GLN A 50 4.30 -31.41 -9.72
CA GLN A 50 4.11 -32.12 -8.45
C GLN A 50 4.07 -31.10 -7.32
N ASP A 51 2.90 -30.90 -6.69
CA ASP A 51 2.68 -29.95 -5.59
C ASP A 51 2.51 -30.67 -4.23
N VAL A 52 3.24 -31.76 -4.02
CA VAL A 52 3.15 -32.61 -2.82
C VAL A 52 3.98 -32.08 -1.65
N THR A 53 3.34 -31.87 -0.50
CA THR A 53 4.01 -31.57 0.77
C THR A 53 4.05 -32.82 1.66
N HIS A 54 5.20 -33.12 2.26
CA HIS A 54 5.42 -34.30 3.11
C HIS A 54 5.63 -33.93 4.58
N TYR A 55 5.02 -34.70 5.48
CA TYR A 55 5.10 -34.50 6.93
C TYR A 55 5.71 -35.72 7.60
N THR A 56 6.54 -35.47 8.62
CA THR A 56 7.11 -36.52 9.47
C THR A 56 6.85 -36.19 10.93
N TYR A 57 6.76 -37.23 11.76
CA TYR A 57 6.36 -37.10 13.16
C TYR A 57 7.28 -37.91 14.07
N ASP A 58 7.39 -37.49 15.33
CA ASP A 58 7.96 -38.30 16.40
C ASP A 58 6.98 -39.37 16.90
N ALA A 59 7.42 -40.20 17.84
CA ALA A 59 6.59 -41.26 18.44
C ALA A 59 5.40 -40.71 19.27
N LYS A 60 5.40 -39.43 19.64
CA LYS A 60 4.30 -38.75 20.35
C LYS A 60 3.33 -38.07 19.38
N GLY A 61 3.61 -38.09 18.06
CA GLY A 61 2.80 -37.45 17.03
C GLY A 61 3.10 -35.96 16.83
N ASN A 62 4.20 -35.44 17.38
CA ASN A 62 4.64 -34.08 17.10
C ASN A 62 5.31 -34.03 15.73
N VAL A 63 5.04 -32.99 14.93
CA VAL A 63 5.66 -32.82 13.61
C VAL A 63 7.16 -32.54 13.75
N THR A 64 8.03 -33.37 13.20
CA THR A 64 9.49 -33.19 13.32
C THR A 64 10.12 -32.54 12.08
N LYS A 65 9.48 -32.73 10.93
CA LYS A 65 9.94 -32.14 9.67
C LYS A 65 8.79 -32.03 8.71
N VAL A 66 8.78 -30.93 7.96
CA VAL A 66 7.91 -30.78 6.81
C VAL A 66 8.73 -30.38 5.57
N THR A 67 8.47 -31.07 4.48
CA THR A 67 9.17 -30.91 3.20
C THR A 67 8.16 -30.38 2.18
N SER A 68 8.39 -29.17 1.65
CA SER A 68 7.52 -28.57 0.64
C SER A 68 7.63 -29.30 -0.71
N ALA A 69 6.76 -28.95 -1.66
CA ALA A 69 6.78 -29.50 -3.02
C ALA A 69 8.08 -29.22 -3.81
N LEU A 70 8.89 -28.25 -3.38
CA LEU A 70 10.22 -27.99 -3.95
C LEU A 70 11.35 -28.69 -3.19
N GLY A 71 11.03 -29.54 -2.22
CA GLY A 71 12.02 -30.22 -1.38
C GLY A 71 12.60 -29.35 -0.26
N GLN A 72 12.03 -28.16 0.00
CA GLN A 72 12.49 -27.27 1.06
C GLN A 72 12.05 -27.84 2.41
N GLU A 73 12.99 -28.04 3.33
CA GLU A 73 12.72 -28.67 4.62
C GLU A 73 12.63 -27.64 5.75
N THR A 74 11.60 -27.74 6.60
CA THR A 74 11.55 -27.07 7.90
C THR A 74 11.59 -28.14 8.99
N LEU A 75 12.54 -28.04 9.91
CA LEU A 75 12.73 -29.00 11.00
C LEU A 75 12.22 -28.41 12.31
N LEU A 76 11.59 -29.25 13.12
CA LEU A 76 11.11 -28.91 14.45
C LEU A 76 11.64 -29.93 15.44
N GLY A 77 12.11 -29.44 16.58
CA GLY A 77 12.75 -30.29 17.56
C GLY A 77 12.73 -29.67 18.95
N ASN A 78 13.39 -30.36 19.88
CA ASN A 78 13.46 -29.97 21.28
C ASN A 78 12.08 -29.72 21.89
N TYR A 79 11.15 -30.61 21.57
CA TYR A 79 9.78 -30.56 22.08
C TYR A 79 9.77 -30.67 23.61
N ASP A 80 8.99 -29.80 24.26
CA ASP A 80 8.69 -29.98 25.68
C ASP A 80 7.69 -31.13 25.90
N ASP A 81 7.43 -31.49 27.16
CA ASP A 81 6.48 -32.56 27.50
C ASP A 81 5.04 -32.28 27.07
N ARG A 82 4.72 -31.05 26.67
CA ARG A 82 3.41 -30.60 26.20
C ARG A 82 3.31 -30.56 24.67
N GLY A 83 4.38 -30.90 23.94
CA GLY A 83 4.40 -30.91 22.48
C GLY A 83 4.67 -29.54 21.85
N ASN A 84 5.20 -28.57 22.60
CA ASN A 84 5.64 -27.30 22.03
C ASN A 84 7.09 -27.38 21.53
N PRO A 85 7.41 -26.91 20.32
CA PRO A 85 8.76 -27.02 19.77
C PRO A 85 9.72 -26.02 20.42
N GLY A 86 10.84 -26.48 20.98
CA GLY A 86 11.92 -25.61 21.48
C GLY A 86 12.83 -25.05 20.39
N THR A 87 12.83 -25.67 19.20
CA THR A 87 13.60 -25.18 18.05
C THR A 87 12.85 -25.35 16.75
N ILE A 88 12.96 -24.35 15.87
CA ILE A 88 12.53 -24.40 14.46
C ILE A 88 13.74 -24.07 13.60
N THR A 89 14.13 -24.97 12.71
CA THR A 89 15.15 -24.72 11.68
C THR A 89 14.46 -24.54 10.35
N ASP A 90 14.57 -23.36 9.76
CA ASP A 90 13.98 -23.08 8.45
C ASP A 90 14.76 -23.74 7.30
N ALA A 91 14.23 -23.62 6.08
CA ALA A 91 14.85 -24.20 4.89
C ALA A 91 16.20 -23.58 4.51
N ASN A 92 16.58 -22.44 5.10
CA ASN A 92 17.90 -21.84 4.94
C ASN A 92 18.90 -22.35 6.00
N GLY A 93 18.48 -23.26 6.89
CA GLY A 93 19.29 -23.71 8.02
C GLY A 93 19.34 -22.72 9.18
N VAL A 94 18.52 -21.66 9.18
CA VAL A 94 18.46 -20.70 10.27
C VAL A 94 17.66 -21.30 11.41
N VAL A 95 18.30 -21.39 12.58
CA VAL A 95 17.67 -21.90 13.79
C VAL A 95 17.04 -20.75 14.58
N SER A 96 15.75 -20.91 14.87
CA SER A 96 15.01 -20.13 15.85
C SER A 96 14.81 -20.97 17.11
N THR A 97 15.23 -20.45 18.26
CA THR A 97 15.01 -21.10 19.58
C THR A 97 13.81 -20.46 20.25
N LEU A 98 12.90 -21.29 20.76
CA LEU A 98 11.67 -20.88 21.43
C LEU A 98 11.74 -21.32 22.89
N THR A 99 11.31 -20.44 23.79
CA THR A 99 11.12 -20.78 25.20
C THR A 99 9.67 -20.51 25.59
N TYR A 100 9.17 -21.24 26.59
CA TYR A 100 7.78 -21.16 27.04
C TYR A 100 7.72 -20.94 28.55
N SER A 101 6.68 -20.27 29.03
CA SER A 101 6.44 -20.12 30.46
C SER A 101 6.02 -21.45 31.11
N GLY A 102 6.46 -21.71 32.35
CA GLY A 102 6.30 -23.01 33.01
C GLY A 102 4.86 -23.41 33.37
N VAL A 103 3.95 -22.45 33.59
CA VAL A 103 2.59 -22.72 34.11
C VAL A 103 1.54 -22.86 33.00
N ASP A 104 1.74 -22.20 31.86
CA ASP A 104 0.88 -22.21 30.66
C ASP A 104 1.84 -22.11 29.46
N PRO A 105 1.76 -22.92 28.39
CA PRO A 105 2.69 -22.91 27.26
C PRO A 105 2.59 -21.65 26.38
N LYS A 106 2.61 -20.47 26.99
CA LYS A 106 2.80 -19.19 26.32
C LYS A 106 4.25 -19.02 25.96
N LEU A 107 4.49 -18.55 24.73
CA LEU A 107 5.83 -18.25 24.24
C LEU A 107 6.46 -17.18 25.14
N ALA A 108 7.59 -17.45 25.75
CA ALA A 108 8.32 -16.51 26.62
C ALA A 108 9.45 -15.80 25.86
N SER A 109 10.07 -16.45 24.88
CA SER A 109 11.01 -15.80 23.98
C SER A 109 11.13 -16.52 22.64
N ILE A 110 11.55 -15.77 21.63
CA ILE A 110 12.05 -16.29 20.37
C ILE A 110 13.41 -15.66 20.09
N THR A 111 14.39 -16.50 19.77
CA THR A 111 15.74 -16.07 19.40
C THR A 111 16.10 -16.59 18.03
N THR A 112 16.35 -15.69 17.08
CA THR A 112 16.73 -16.02 15.69
C THR A 112 18.01 -15.28 15.34
N ALA A 113 19.05 -16.01 14.93
CA ALA A 113 20.36 -15.45 14.58
C ALA A 113 20.92 -14.44 15.61
N GLY A 114 20.73 -14.74 16.91
CA GLY A 114 21.19 -13.89 18.02
C GLY A 114 20.26 -12.73 18.41
N SER A 115 19.25 -12.40 17.60
CA SER A 115 18.21 -11.45 17.97
C SER A 115 17.14 -12.12 18.82
N THR A 116 16.83 -11.55 19.99
CA THR A 116 15.84 -12.12 20.92
C THR A 116 14.68 -11.15 21.14
N THR A 117 13.45 -11.62 20.91
CA THR A 117 12.23 -10.96 21.38
C THR A 117 11.66 -11.77 22.54
N SER A 118 11.29 -11.09 23.63
CA SER A 118 10.74 -11.71 24.84
C SER A 118 9.32 -11.22 25.12
N PHE A 119 8.54 -12.09 25.74
CA PHE A 119 7.13 -11.92 26.05
C PHE A 119 6.91 -12.24 27.52
N GLU A 120 6.36 -11.29 28.26
CA GLU A 120 5.94 -11.48 29.65
C GLU A 120 4.43 -11.69 29.69
N HIS A 121 3.97 -12.60 30.54
CA HIS A 121 2.56 -12.91 30.73
C HIS A 121 2.19 -12.83 32.21
N ASP A 122 0.93 -12.50 32.50
CA ASP A 122 0.40 -12.62 33.85
C ASP A 122 0.03 -14.07 34.21
N ALA A 123 -0.44 -14.30 35.43
CA ALA A 123 -0.80 -15.63 35.94
C ALA A 123 -1.99 -16.28 35.21
N VAL A 124 -2.77 -15.52 34.42
CA VAL A 124 -3.89 -16.02 33.62
C VAL A 124 -3.56 -16.08 32.12
N GLY A 125 -2.29 -15.85 31.75
CA GLY A 125 -1.76 -16.03 30.40
C GLY A 125 -1.98 -14.83 29.47
N GLN A 126 -2.35 -13.65 29.98
CA GLN A 126 -2.44 -12.42 29.18
C GLN A 126 -1.05 -11.82 28.97
N LEU A 127 -0.76 -11.32 27.77
CA LEU A 127 0.51 -10.70 27.42
C LEU A 127 0.65 -9.34 28.12
N THR A 128 1.61 -9.19 29.03
CA THR A 128 1.83 -7.94 29.79
C THR A 128 2.96 -7.10 29.24
N LYS A 129 3.94 -7.69 28.54
CA LYS A 129 5.04 -6.93 27.95
C LYS A 129 5.70 -7.66 26.78
N ILE A 130 6.08 -6.90 25.76
CA ILE A 130 6.97 -7.35 24.67
C ILE A 130 8.26 -6.53 24.77
N THR A 131 9.41 -7.19 24.82
CA THR A 131 10.72 -6.53 24.71
C THR A 131 11.44 -7.06 23.49
N ARG A 132 11.82 -6.17 22.57
CA ARG A 132 12.56 -6.48 21.35
C ARG A 132 14.08 -6.54 21.64
N ALA A 133 14.84 -7.03 20.67
CA ALA A 133 16.28 -7.23 20.82
C ALA A 133 17.08 -5.92 20.96
N ASP A 134 16.54 -4.80 20.47
CA ASP A 134 17.10 -3.45 20.66
C ASP A 134 16.82 -2.88 22.07
N GLY A 135 16.09 -3.61 22.91
CA GLY A 135 15.68 -3.18 24.26
C GLY A 135 14.43 -2.30 24.29
N SER A 136 13.87 -1.93 23.15
CA SER A 136 12.57 -1.25 23.08
C SER A 136 11.46 -2.17 23.56
N TRP A 137 10.46 -1.62 24.24
CA TRP A 137 9.36 -2.43 24.78
C TRP A 137 8.01 -1.75 24.75
N LEU A 138 6.96 -2.57 24.70
CA LEU A 138 5.57 -2.21 24.93
C LEU A 138 5.02 -3.00 26.11
N GLN A 139 4.33 -2.33 27.02
CA GLN A 139 3.66 -2.89 28.18
C GLN A 139 2.15 -2.75 28.02
N TYR A 140 1.41 -3.79 28.39
CA TYR A 140 -0.04 -3.90 28.27
C TYR A 140 -0.65 -3.97 29.67
N THR A 141 -1.69 -3.16 29.89
CA THR A 141 -2.42 -3.12 31.17
C THR A 141 -3.84 -3.61 30.96
N TYR A 142 -4.30 -4.50 31.84
CA TYR A 142 -5.65 -5.04 31.83
C TYR A 142 -6.40 -4.65 33.10
N ASP A 143 -7.71 -4.51 33.00
CA ASP A 143 -8.57 -4.39 34.17
C ASP A 143 -8.89 -5.76 34.81
N PRO A 144 -9.56 -5.83 35.97
CA PRO A 144 -9.93 -7.10 36.61
C PRO A 144 -10.84 -8.01 35.76
N ALA A 145 -11.51 -7.45 34.75
CA ALA A 145 -12.33 -8.18 33.79
C ALA A 145 -11.54 -8.64 32.55
N ARG A 146 -10.20 -8.53 32.58
CA ARG A 146 -9.27 -8.98 31.52
C ARG A 146 -9.38 -8.21 30.21
N ARG A 147 -9.77 -6.93 30.29
CA ARG A 147 -9.90 -6.05 29.13
C ARG A 147 -8.72 -5.10 29.07
N LEU A 148 -8.14 -4.92 27.89
CA LEU A 148 -6.99 -4.05 27.67
C LEU A 148 -7.39 -2.58 27.90
N THR A 149 -6.77 -1.93 28.88
CA THR A 149 -7.06 -0.54 29.25
C THR A 149 -5.90 0.42 29.01
N ALA A 150 -4.68 -0.08 28.79
CA ALA A 150 -3.59 0.78 28.35
C ALA A 150 -2.45 0.04 27.65
N ILE A 151 -1.73 0.78 26.80
CA ILE A 151 -0.44 0.40 26.23
C ILE A 151 0.57 1.49 26.61
N THR A 152 1.77 1.11 27.03
CA THR A 152 2.86 2.05 27.38
C THR A 152 4.15 1.62 26.71
N ASN A 153 4.93 2.56 26.19
CA ASN A 153 6.25 2.26 25.66
C ASN A 153 7.36 2.66 26.64
N ASN A 154 8.59 2.31 26.29
CA ASN A 154 9.76 2.59 27.11
C ASN A 154 10.23 4.06 27.09
N LEU A 155 9.56 4.95 26.35
CA LEU A 155 9.71 6.40 26.47
C LEU A 155 8.75 6.99 27.52
N GLY A 156 7.84 6.19 28.08
CA GLY A 156 6.80 6.63 29.02
C GLY A 156 5.53 7.15 28.34
N GLU A 157 5.46 7.08 27.01
CA GLU A 157 4.26 7.44 26.25
C GLU A 157 3.17 6.38 26.47
N ARG A 158 1.90 6.82 26.54
CA ARG A 158 0.80 5.96 26.95
C ARG A 158 -0.45 6.16 26.10
N VAL A 159 -1.05 5.06 25.66
CA VAL A 159 -2.41 4.98 25.12
C VAL A 159 -3.31 4.43 26.22
N GLU A 160 -4.42 5.08 26.52
CA GLU A 160 -5.40 4.65 27.53
C GLU A 160 -6.77 4.45 26.88
N TYR A 161 -7.50 3.43 27.34
CA TYR A 161 -8.84 3.10 26.88
C TYR A 161 -9.85 3.13 28.03
N ASP A 162 -11.01 3.72 27.78
CA ASP A 162 -12.22 3.36 28.54
C ASP A 162 -12.94 2.24 27.80
N VAL A 163 -13.43 1.26 28.55
CA VAL A 163 -14.18 0.13 28.00
C VAL A 163 -15.52 -0.01 28.70
N ASP A 164 -16.58 -0.25 27.93
CA ASP A 164 -17.90 -0.56 28.48
C ASP A 164 -17.93 -1.97 29.11
N VAL A 165 -19.07 -2.38 29.68
CA VAL A 165 -19.24 -3.72 30.29
C VAL A 165 -19.06 -4.87 29.30
N ALA A 166 -19.33 -4.65 28.01
CA ALA A 166 -19.15 -5.62 26.93
C ALA A 166 -17.71 -5.65 26.37
N GLY A 167 -16.82 -4.79 26.88
CA GLY A 167 -15.42 -4.69 26.46
C GLY A 167 -15.16 -3.83 25.24
N LYS A 168 -16.15 -3.06 24.78
CA LYS A 168 -16.02 -2.13 23.65
C LYS A 168 -15.36 -0.84 24.12
N ARG A 169 -14.49 -0.27 23.29
CA ARG A 169 -13.75 0.96 23.62
C ARG A 169 -14.66 2.17 23.50
N THR A 170 -14.96 2.84 24.60
CA THR A 170 -15.79 4.06 24.61
C THR A 170 -14.95 5.34 24.56
N ALA A 171 -13.66 5.26 24.92
CA ALA A 171 -12.72 6.36 24.77
C ALA A 171 -11.29 5.86 24.53
N GLN A 172 -10.49 6.67 23.85
CA GLN A 172 -9.05 6.54 23.71
C GLN A 172 -8.38 7.87 24.04
N ARG A 173 -7.26 7.83 24.78
CA ARG A 173 -6.44 9.00 25.10
C ARG A 173 -4.97 8.68 24.95
N LEU A 174 -4.25 9.48 24.16
CA LEU A 174 -2.79 9.40 24.03
C LEU A 174 -2.15 10.47 24.89
N LYS A 175 -1.20 10.06 25.73
CA LYS A 175 -0.45 10.92 26.64
C LYS A 175 1.04 10.79 26.36
N ASP A 176 1.74 11.92 26.47
CA ASP A 176 3.19 11.92 26.45
C ASP A 176 3.79 11.42 27.77
N ALA A 177 5.12 11.34 27.83
CA ALA A 177 5.85 10.90 29.02
C ALA A 177 5.60 11.75 30.28
N THR A 178 5.09 12.97 30.14
CA THR A 178 4.71 13.85 31.26
C THR A 178 3.27 13.62 31.73
N GLY A 179 2.51 12.78 31.03
CA GLY A 179 1.08 12.57 31.27
C GLY A 179 0.18 13.58 30.58
N THR A 180 0.73 14.48 29.74
CA THR A 180 -0.05 15.49 29.02
C THR A 180 -0.83 14.85 27.88
N LEU A 181 -2.14 15.09 27.83
CA LEU A 181 -3.01 14.61 26.74
C LEU A 181 -2.62 15.26 25.40
N LYS A 182 -2.38 14.42 24.39
CA LYS A 182 -2.01 14.82 23.02
C LYS A 182 -3.04 14.43 21.98
N GLN A 183 -3.79 13.34 22.18
CA GLN A 183 -4.92 12.98 21.32
C GLN A 183 -6.04 12.35 22.14
N GLN A 184 -7.28 12.56 21.72
CA GLN A 184 -8.44 11.87 22.27
C GLN A 184 -9.49 11.54 21.21
N GLN A 185 -10.22 10.45 21.44
CA GLN A 185 -11.38 10.06 20.64
C GLN A 185 -12.38 9.31 21.53
N THR A 186 -13.67 9.41 21.22
CA THR A 186 -14.73 8.68 21.92
C THR A 186 -15.69 8.00 20.96
N TRP A 187 -16.31 6.92 21.43
CA TRP A 187 -17.27 6.13 20.66
C TRP A 187 -18.51 5.85 21.50
N VAL A 188 -19.66 5.89 20.85
CA VAL A 188 -20.96 5.56 21.44
C VAL A 188 -21.55 4.39 20.70
N TYR A 189 -22.00 3.38 21.44
CA TYR A 189 -22.58 2.17 20.92
C TYR A 189 -24.06 2.04 21.32
N ASP A 190 -24.84 1.27 20.56
CA ASP A 190 -26.20 0.88 20.95
C ASP A 190 -26.22 -0.33 21.92
N GLU A 191 -27.39 -0.91 22.18
CA GLU A 191 -27.55 -2.05 23.10
C GLU A 191 -27.03 -3.38 22.51
N LEU A 192 -26.98 -3.50 21.18
CA LEU A 192 -26.28 -4.56 20.45
C LEU A 192 -24.78 -4.22 20.31
N GLY A 193 -24.39 -3.09 20.91
CA GLY A 193 -23.28 -2.20 20.65
C GLY A 193 -22.63 -2.21 19.29
N ARG A 194 -23.45 -1.95 18.28
CA ARG A 194 -23.03 -1.37 17.01
C ARG A 194 -22.68 0.10 17.23
N LEU A 195 -21.72 0.62 16.46
CA LEU A 195 -21.21 1.98 16.63
C LEU A 195 -22.26 3.00 16.20
N LEU A 196 -22.85 3.77 17.10
CA LEU A 196 -23.78 4.85 16.75
C LEU A 196 -23.06 6.16 16.41
N ARG A 197 -21.98 6.47 17.13
CA ARG A 197 -21.25 7.73 16.96
C ARG A 197 -19.75 7.56 17.19
N SER A 198 -18.95 8.16 16.32
CA SER A 198 -17.53 8.42 16.56
C SER A 198 -17.37 9.92 16.78
N VAL A 199 -16.75 10.34 17.87
CA VAL A 199 -16.60 11.75 18.25
C VAL A 199 -15.13 12.04 18.50
N GLY A 200 -14.55 12.91 17.68
CA GLY A 200 -13.18 13.37 17.88
C GLY A 200 -13.07 14.49 18.91
N ALA A 201 -11.85 14.96 19.16
CA ALA A 201 -11.53 15.88 20.25
C ALA A 201 -12.20 17.25 20.12
N SER A 202 -12.42 17.74 18.89
CA SER A 202 -13.12 18.99 18.62
C SER A 202 -14.64 18.81 18.40
N ALA A 203 -15.19 17.69 18.86
CA ALA A 203 -16.60 17.30 18.79
C ALA A 203 -17.16 17.06 17.38
N GLN A 204 -16.32 17.03 16.34
CA GLN A 204 -16.69 16.46 15.05
C GLN A 204 -17.23 15.04 15.27
N THR A 205 -18.45 14.80 14.79
CA THR A 205 -19.21 13.60 15.08
C THR A 205 -19.66 12.95 13.79
N ASP A 206 -19.25 11.70 13.58
CA ASP A 206 -19.90 10.80 12.63
C ASP A 206 -21.09 10.11 13.31
N HIS A 207 -22.17 9.95 12.56
CA HIS A 207 -23.35 9.19 12.99
C HIS A 207 -23.58 8.01 12.07
N TYR A 208 -23.98 6.87 12.64
CA TYR A 208 -24.29 5.65 11.90
C TYR A 208 -25.70 5.16 12.22
N GLN A 209 -26.32 4.53 11.24
CA GLN A 209 -27.64 3.92 11.33
C GLN A 209 -27.58 2.49 10.85
N TYR A 210 -28.39 1.63 11.46
CA TYR A 210 -28.44 0.21 11.17
C TYR A 210 -29.89 -0.26 11.01
N ASP A 211 -30.09 -1.29 10.20
CA ASP A 211 -31.38 -2.01 10.17
C ASP A 211 -31.46 -3.07 11.30
N LEU A 212 -32.46 -3.96 11.22
CA LEU A 212 -32.68 -5.03 12.20
C LEU A 212 -31.74 -6.24 12.02
N ASN A 213 -30.99 -6.30 10.91
CA ASN A 213 -30.01 -7.34 10.61
C ASN A 213 -28.57 -6.84 10.84
N ASP A 214 -28.40 -5.71 11.52
CA ASP A 214 -27.11 -5.07 11.80
C ASP A 214 -26.39 -4.51 10.56
N ASN A 215 -27.10 -4.35 9.44
CA ASN A 215 -26.52 -3.74 8.25
C ASN A 215 -26.41 -2.22 8.40
N PRO A 216 -25.27 -1.59 8.05
CA PRO A 216 -25.10 -0.14 8.13
C PRO A 216 -25.87 0.57 7.00
N THR A 217 -27.05 1.11 7.32
CA THR A 217 -27.97 1.72 6.35
C THR A 217 -27.80 3.22 6.17
N GLY A 218 -27.11 3.90 7.08
CA GLY A 218 -26.92 5.35 7.00
C GLY A 218 -25.63 5.81 7.66
N HIS A 219 -25.04 6.86 7.10
CA HIS A 219 -23.90 7.58 7.67
C HIS A 219 -24.11 9.08 7.49
N THR A 220 -23.92 9.86 8.56
CA THR A 220 -23.89 11.32 8.51
C THR A 220 -22.53 11.79 9.00
N ASN A 221 -21.80 12.50 8.16
CA ASN A 221 -20.47 13.02 8.49
C ASN A 221 -20.55 14.27 9.39
N PRO A 222 -19.42 14.73 9.95
CA PRO A 222 -19.40 15.92 10.80
C PRO A 222 -19.93 17.20 10.15
N ARG A 223 -19.76 17.37 8.83
CA ARG A 223 -20.34 18.48 8.05
C ARG A 223 -21.86 18.36 7.80
N GLN A 224 -22.53 17.35 8.37
CA GLN A 224 -23.97 17.09 8.27
C GLN A 224 -24.45 16.62 6.89
N PHE A 225 -23.54 16.09 6.07
CA PHE A 225 -23.89 15.42 4.83
C PHE A 225 -24.13 13.94 5.09
N SER A 226 -25.22 13.41 4.53
CA SER A 226 -25.66 12.04 4.79
C SER A 226 -25.57 11.18 3.54
N SER A 227 -25.21 9.91 3.74
CA SER A 227 -25.27 8.85 2.72
C SER A 227 -26.10 7.68 3.27
N SER A 228 -26.65 6.87 2.37
CA SER A 228 -27.46 5.71 2.75
C SER A 228 -27.10 4.48 1.94
N SER A 229 -27.30 3.31 2.54
CA SER A 229 -27.05 2.01 1.94
C SER A 229 -28.29 1.12 2.06
N SER A 230 -28.45 0.20 1.12
CA SER A 230 -29.50 -0.81 1.13
C SER A 230 -28.93 -2.18 0.84
N PHE A 231 -29.53 -3.19 1.45
CA PHE A 231 -29.05 -4.57 1.45
C PHE A 231 -30.15 -5.51 0.96
N ASP A 232 -29.75 -6.62 0.34
CA ASP A 232 -30.69 -7.69 0.02
C ASP A 232 -30.97 -8.60 1.22
N ALA A 233 -31.81 -9.63 1.03
CA ALA A 233 -32.18 -10.55 2.11
C ALA A 233 -31.03 -11.48 2.57
N LEU A 234 -29.86 -11.42 1.93
CA LEU A 234 -28.64 -12.10 2.32
C LEU A 234 -27.63 -11.11 2.93
N ASP A 235 -28.08 -9.90 3.32
CA ASP A 235 -27.28 -8.84 3.94
C ASP A 235 -26.17 -8.28 3.02
N ARG A 236 -26.32 -8.45 1.69
CA ARG A 236 -25.36 -7.95 0.68
C ARG A 236 -25.72 -6.55 0.23
N LEU A 237 -24.73 -5.64 0.16
CA LEU A 237 -24.93 -4.26 -0.27
C LEU A 237 -25.38 -4.20 -1.74
N VAL A 238 -26.60 -3.75 -2.01
CA VAL A 238 -27.16 -3.66 -3.38
C VAL A 238 -27.29 -2.24 -3.91
N SER A 239 -27.31 -1.23 -3.03
CA SER A 239 -27.24 0.17 -3.45
C SER A 239 -26.67 1.07 -2.37
N GLN A 240 -25.91 2.07 -2.81
CA GLN A 240 -25.38 3.16 -2.01
C GLN A 240 -25.80 4.49 -2.65
N THR A 241 -26.33 5.41 -1.84
CA THR A 241 -26.66 6.78 -2.24
C THR A 241 -25.74 7.73 -1.51
N ASP A 242 -24.97 8.52 -2.26
CA ASP A 242 -24.05 9.52 -1.70
C ASP A 242 -24.76 10.82 -1.29
N ALA A 243 -24.03 11.74 -0.67
CA ALA A 243 -24.59 13.00 -0.17
C ALA A 243 -25.03 14.01 -1.25
N LEU A 244 -24.66 13.78 -2.51
CA LEU A 244 -25.16 14.52 -3.67
C LEU A 244 -26.31 13.78 -4.38
N ASN A 245 -26.84 12.72 -3.76
CA ASN A 245 -27.87 11.82 -4.29
C ASN A 245 -27.40 10.98 -5.50
N GLY A 246 -26.10 10.83 -5.70
CA GLY A 246 -25.56 9.88 -6.67
C GLY A 246 -25.82 8.45 -6.20
N VAL A 247 -26.41 7.62 -7.06
CA VAL A 247 -26.78 6.24 -6.73
C VAL A 247 -25.83 5.26 -7.40
N THR A 248 -25.11 4.49 -6.59
CA THR A 248 -24.36 3.32 -7.04
C THR A 248 -25.20 2.06 -6.80
N GLN A 249 -25.27 1.16 -7.78
CA GLN A 249 -26.00 -0.10 -7.68
C GLN A 249 -25.07 -1.30 -7.90
N LEU A 250 -25.27 -2.34 -7.10
CA LEU A 250 -24.46 -3.56 -7.12
C LEU A 250 -25.35 -4.77 -7.37
N GLY A 251 -24.82 -5.77 -8.08
CA GLY A 251 -25.52 -7.03 -8.35
C GLY A 251 -24.61 -8.22 -8.10
N TYR A 252 -25.18 -9.32 -7.60
CA TYR A 252 -24.46 -10.53 -7.23
C TYR A 252 -25.06 -11.77 -7.89
N ASP A 253 -24.25 -12.80 -8.07
CA ASP A 253 -24.73 -14.14 -8.44
C ASP A 253 -25.19 -14.94 -7.21
N ALA A 254 -25.49 -16.23 -7.41
CA ALA A 254 -25.94 -17.14 -6.37
C ALA A 254 -24.81 -17.63 -5.44
N GLN A 255 -23.55 -17.33 -5.77
CA GLN A 255 -22.35 -17.68 -5.01
C GLN A 255 -21.80 -16.48 -4.22
N ASP A 256 -22.50 -15.34 -4.25
CA ASP A 256 -22.14 -14.05 -3.68
C ASP A 256 -21.03 -13.29 -4.43
N ASN A 257 -20.71 -13.69 -5.66
CA ASN A 257 -19.74 -12.95 -6.45
C ASN A 257 -20.38 -11.68 -7.02
N LEU A 258 -19.66 -10.55 -6.98
CA LEU A 258 -20.11 -9.28 -7.53
C LEU A 258 -20.12 -9.33 -9.07
N THR A 259 -21.30 -9.31 -9.70
CA THR A 259 -21.44 -9.41 -11.16
C THR A 259 -21.61 -8.07 -11.87
N LYS A 260 -22.01 -7.03 -11.14
CA LYS A 260 -22.35 -5.72 -11.71
C LYS A 260 -22.09 -4.60 -10.72
N VAL A 261 -21.48 -3.51 -11.18
CA VAL A 261 -21.50 -2.19 -10.52
C VAL A 261 -21.97 -1.16 -11.52
N GLN A 262 -22.99 -0.39 -11.17
CA GLN A 262 -23.50 0.73 -11.95
C GLN A 262 -23.29 2.03 -11.19
N ASP A 263 -22.63 3.00 -11.84
CA ASP A 263 -22.29 4.29 -11.26
C ASP A 263 -23.49 5.27 -11.26
N PRO A 264 -23.39 6.42 -10.56
CA PRO A 264 -24.41 7.46 -10.56
C PRO A 264 -24.83 8.03 -11.92
N ARG A 265 -24.04 7.83 -12.98
CA ARG A 265 -24.38 8.23 -14.36
C ARG A 265 -25.07 7.11 -15.14
N GLY A 266 -25.22 5.93 -14.54
CA GLY A 266 -25.79 4.74 -15.17
C GLY A 266 -24.79 3.89 -15.94
N VAL A 267 -23.49 4.22 -15.92
CA VAL A 267 -22.42 3.46 -16.55
C VAL A 267 -22.19 2.17 -15.77
N THR A 268 -22.10 1.03 -16.46
CA THR A 268 -22.06 -0.29 -15.82
C THR A 268 -20.78 -1.05 -16.12
N THR A 269 -20.05 -1.44 -15.06
CA THR A 269 -18.97 -2.44 -15.10
C THR A 269 -19.53 -3.82 -14.73
N ARG A 270 -19.12 -4.87 -15.43
CA ARG A 270 -19.58 -6.26 -15.21
C ARG A 270 -18.43 -7.23 -15.02
N TYR A 271 -18.72 -8.29 -14.26
CA TYR A 271 -17.80 -9.37 -13.94
C TYR A 271 -18.48 -10.71 -14.26
N GLU A 272 -17.75 -11.62 -14.89
CA GLU A 272 -18.22 -12.97 -15.18
C GLU A 272 -17.26 -14.00 -14.56
N TYR A 273 -17.81 -14.99 -13.88
CA TYR A 273 -17.06 -15.99 -13.13
C TYR A 273 -17.30 -17.39 -13.67
N ASP A 274 -16.32 -18.28 -13.45
CA ASP A 274 -16.53 -19.72 -13.61
C ASP A 274 -17.26 -20.34 -12.39
N GLY A 275 -17.56 -21.63 -12.46
CA GLY A 275 -18.23 -22.36 -11.37
C GLY A 275 -17.41 -22.52 -10.09
N LEU A 276 -16.11 -22.18 -10.11
CA LEU A 276 -15.22 -22.18 -8.96
C LEU A 276 -15.07 -20.78 -8.33
N GLY A 277 -15.68 -19.76 -8.93
CA GLY A 277 -15.62 -18.36 -8.49
C GLY A 277 -14.40 -17.60 -9.02
N ASN A 278 -13.67 -18.11 -10.02
CA ASN A 278 -12.57 -17.35 -10.63
C ASN A 278 -13.12 -16.35 -11.66
N LEU A 279 -12.61 -15.11 -11.65
CA LEU A 279 -13.03 -14.05 -12.58
C LEU A 279 -12.56 -14.34 -14.02
N THR A 280 -13.44 -14.83 -14.88
CA THR A 280 -13.09 -15.12 -16.28
C THR A 280 -13.13 -13.91 -17.19
N LYS A 281 -13.91 -12.87 -16.84
CA LYS A 281 -14.07 -11.68 -17.67
C LYS A 281 -14.42 -10.43 -16.87
N LEU A 282 -13.73 -9.34 -17.17
CA LEU A 282 -14.07 -7.98 -16.74
C LEU A 282 -14.55 -7.19 -17.96
N ILE A 283 -15.75 -6.60 -17.89
CA ILE A 283 -16.30 -5.75 -18.94
C ILE A 283 -16.46 -4.35 -18.34
N SER A 284 -15.50 -3.47 -18.64
CA SER A 284 -15.48 -2.09 -18.17
C SER A 284 -15.66 -1.12 -19.32
N PRO A 285 -16.56 -0.14 -19.23
CA PRO A 285 -16.64 0.94 -20.22
C PRO A 285 -15.39 1.84 -20.22
N ASP A 286 -14.68 1.90 -19.08
CA ASP A 286 -13.46 2.70 -18.95
C ASP A 286 -12.26 1.97 -19.53
N SER A 287 -12.06 0.69 -19.20
CA SER A 287 -10.86 -0.08 -19.59
C SER A 287 -11.10 -1.14 -20.68
N GLY A 288 -12.32 -1.21 -21.22
CA GLY A 288 -12.73 -2.23 -22.18
C GLY A 288 -12.89 -3.62 -21.54
N THR A 289 -12.89 -4.66 -22.38
CA THR A 289 -13.05 -6.06 -21.92
C THR A 289 -11.70 -6.72 -21.70
N SER A 290 -11.49 -7.32 -20.54
CA SER A 290 -10.38 -8.23 -20.26
C SER A 290 -10.87 -9.64 -19.96
N THR A 291 -10.12 -10.66 -20.36
CA THR A 291 -10.42 -12.08 -20.09
C THR A 291 -9.27 -12.76 -19.37
N PHE A 292 -9.58 -13.71 -18.49
CA PHE A 292 -8.61 -14.44 -17.69
C PHE A 292 -8.85 -15.95 -17.78
N GLU A 293 -7.77 -16.71 -17.82
CA GLU A 293 -7.75 -18.17 -17.75
C GLU A 293 -6.94 -18.60 -16.52
N TYR A 294 -7.31 -19.72 -15.91
CA TYR A 294 -6.76 -20.18 -14.64
C TYR A 294 -6.26 -21.62 -14.71
N ASP A 295 -5.28 -21.95 -13.88
CA ASP A 295 -4.95 -23.34 -13.57
C ASP A 295 -5.88 -23.93 -12.48
N ALA A 296 -5.67 -25.21 -12.17
CA ALA A 296 -6.44 -25.92 -11.16
C ALA A 296 -6.22 -25.40 -9.72
N ALA A 297 -5.15 -24.65 -9.44
CA ALA A 297 -4.95 -23.98 -8.15
C ALA A 297 -5.61 -22.58 -8.11
N GLY A 298 -6.07 -22.05 -9.24
CA GLY A 298 -6.63 -20.70 -9.33
C GLY A 298 -5.59 -19.62 -9.60
N ASN A 299 -4.40 -20.00 -10.06
CA ASN A 299 -3.45 -19.02 -10.58
C ASN A 299 -3.86 -18.59 -11.98
N ILE A 300 -3.75 -17.30 -12.31
CA ILE A 300 -4.02 -16.79 -13.66
C ILE A 300 -2.93 -17.29 -14.61
N THR A 301 -3.26 -18.12 -15.60
CA THR A 301 -2.29 -18.62 -16.59
C THR A 301 -2.25 -17.75 -17.84
N LYS A 302 -3.33 -17.03 -18.14
CA LYS A 302 -3.41 -16.11 -19.28
C LYS A 302 -4.35 -14.96 -19.01
N GLN A 303 -3.96 -13.78 -19.45
CA GLN A 303 -4.79 -12.59 -19.49
C GLN A 303 -4.78 -12.00 -20.90
N THR A 304 -5.93 -11.53 -21.37
CA THR A 304 -6.05 -10.74 -22.60
C THR A 304 -6.74 -9.44 -22.29
N ASP A 305 -6.13 -8.31 -22.66
CA ASP A 305 -6.70 -6.98 -22.45
C ASP A 305 -7.62 -6.54 -23.61
N ALA A 306 -8.23 -5.35 -23.48
CA ALA A 306 -9.15 -4.82 -24.48
C ALA A 306 -8.51 -4.44 -25.82
N ARG A 307 -7.17 -4.29 -25.87
CA ARG A 307 -6.41 -4.07 -27.11
C ARG A 307 -6.09 -5.41 -27.81
N GLY A 308 -6.42 -6.54 -27.19
CA GLY A 308 -6.07 -7.88 -27.67
C GLY A 308 -4.65 -8.31 -27.31
N VAL A 309 -3.97 -7.58 -26.41
CA VAL A 309 -2.65 -7.99 -25.93
C VAL A 309 -2.79 -9.17 -25.00
N VAL A 310 -2.09 -10.25 -25.33
CA VAL A 310 -2.05 -11.48 -24.54
C VAL A 310 -0.78 -11.53 -23.69
N VAL A 311 -0.95 -11.87 -22.42
CA VAL A 311 0.14 -12.22 -21.51
C VAL A 311 -0.14 -13.57 -20.87
N THR A 312 0.86 -14.42 -20.77
CA THR A 312 0.77 -15.73 -20.10
C THR A 312 1.70 -15.78 -18.90
N PHE A 313 1.31 -16.52 -17.87
CA PHE A 313 2.04 -16.63 -16.61
C PHE A 313 2.37 -18.09 -16.31
N SER A 314 3.55 -18.30 -15.73
CA SER A 314 4.01 -19.62 -15.27
C SER A 314 4.28 -19.60 -13.78
N TYR A 315 4.04 -20.72 -13.11
CA TYR A 315 4.18 -20.85 -11.67
C TYR A 315 4.95 -22.12 -11.29
N ASP A 316 5.74 -22.05 -10.22
CA ASP A 316 6.36 -23.24 -9.63
C ASP A 316 5.35 -24.06 -8.80
N ALA A 317 5.80 -25.18 -8.23
CA ALA A 317 4.97 -26.07 -7.41
C ALA A 317 4.49 -25.47 -6.07
N LEU A 318 5.00 -24.29 -5.67
CA LEU A 318 4.50 -23.52 -4.53
C LEU A 318 3.57 -22.37 -4.96
N ASN A 319 3.13 -22.38 -6.23
CA ASN A 319 2.29 -21.35 -6.84
C ASN A 319 2.95 -19.96 -6.85
N ARG A 320 4.28 -19.89 -6.88
CA ARG A 320 5.01 -18.63 -7.04
C ARG A 320 5.20 -18.33 -8.52
N LEU A 321 4.93 -17.10 -8.94
CA LEU A 321 5.11 -16.65 -10.33
C LEU A 321 6.58 -16.79 -10.73
N THR A 322 6.88 -17.56 -11.78
CA THR A 322 8.23 -17.77 -12.32
C THR A 322 8.47 -17.09 -13.67
N ALA A 323 7.42 -16.84 -14.45
CA ALA A 323 7.55 -16.14 -15.72
C ALA A 323 6.29 -15.36 -16.10
N ARG A 324 6.50 -14.26 -16.82
CA ARG A 324 5.49 -13.52 -17.58
C ARG A 324 5.96 -13.47 -19.03
N HIS A 325 5.12 -13.93 -19.95
CA HIS A 325 5.46 -13.99 -21.37
C HIS A 325 4.46 -13.19 -22.20
N TYR A 326 4.96 -12.34 -23.10
CA TYR A 326 4.19 -11.58 -24.08
C TYR A 326 4.45 -12.17 -25.48
N PRO A 327 3.64 -13.13 -25.97
CA PRO A 327 3.93 -13.84 -27.22
C PRO A 327 4.12 -12.93 -28.44
N ALA A 328 3.37 -11.82 -28.48
CA ALA A 328 3.46 -10.83 -29.55
C ALA A 328 4.62 -9.84 -29.37
N THR A 329 5.23 -9.76 -28.19
CA THR A 329 6.36 -8.86 -27.88
C THR A 329 7.32 -9.49 -26.86
N PRO A 330 8.07 -10.55 -27.22
CA PRO A 330 8.92 -11.28 -26.27
C PRO A 330 10.01 -10.44 -25.59
N ALA A 331 10.31 -9.25 -26.12
CA ALA A 331 11.22 -8.30 -25.47
C ALA A 331 10.72 -7.80 -24.11
N LEU A 332 9.43 -7.97 -23.79
CA LEU A 332 8.81 -7.62 -22.51
C LEU A 332 8.69 -8.81 -21.55
N ASP A 333 9.21 -9.97 -21.93
CA ASP A 333 9.20 -11.16 -21.08
C ASP A 333 9.97 -10.90 -19.80
N ALA A 334 9.50 -11.54 -18.72
CA ALA A 334 10.10 -11.46 -17.41
C ALA A 334 10.22 -12.86 -16.79
N THR A 335 11.32 -13.10 -16.10
CA THR A 335 11.54 -14.29 -15.28
C THR A 335 11.78 -13.90 -13.83
N TYR A 336 11.23 -14.70 -12.91
CA TYR A 336 11.30 -14.50 -11.48
C TYR A 336 11.99 -15.71 -10.87
N SER A 337 13.15 -15.47 -10.27
CA SER A 337 13.97 -16.51 -9.65
C SER A 337 13.85 -16.41 -8.13
N TYR A 338 13.71 -17.56 -7.49
CA TYR A 338 13.61 -17.69 -6.04
C TYR A 338 14.73 -18.58 -5.52
N ASP A 339 14.90 -18.59 -4.21
CA ASP A 339 15.65 -19.61 -3.48
C ASP A 339 17.16 -19.66 -3.75
N ALA A 340 17.72 -18.67 -4.44
CA ALA A 340 19.16 -18.62 -4.71
C ALA A 340 19.97 -18.41 -3.43
N THR A 341 20.91 -19.31 -3.15
CA THR A 341 21.82 -19.28 -1.99
C THR A 341 23.24 -18.82 -2.33
N ALA A 342 23.51 -18.54 -3.60
CA ALA A 342 24.83 -18.18 -4.11
C ALA A 342 25.43 -16.96 -3.38
N GLY A 343 26.75 -17.00 -3.18
CA GLY A 343 27.49 -15.95 -2.46
C GLY A 343 27.11 -15.80 -0.99
N GLY A 344 26.44 -16.78 -0.36
CA GLY A 344 26.00 -16.71 1.04
C GLY A 344 24.65 -16.04 1.24
N ASN A 345 23.79 -16.03 0.21
CA ASN A 345 22.44 -15.51 0.32
C ASN A 345 21.53 -16.45 1.12
N VAL A 346 20.69 -15.91 2.00
CA VAL A 346 19.65 -16.65 2.74
C VAL A 346 18.33 -16.58 1.96
N GLY A 347 18.36 -17.07 0.73
CA GLY A 347 17.31 -16.81 -0.28
C GLY A 347 16.15 -17.81 -0.34
N ILE A 348 16.24 -18.98 0.30
CA ILE A 348 15.19 -20.03 0.22
C ILE A 348 13.89 -19.50 0.82
N GLY A 349 12.80 -19.65 0.06
CA GLY A 349 11.48 -19.10 0.32
C GLY A 349 11.27 -17.66 -0.16
N ARG A 350 12.27 -17.02 -0.78
CA ARG A 350 12.24 -15.59 -1.13
C ARG A 350 12.56 -15.35 -2.60
N LEU A 351 12.02 -14.26 -3.16
CA LEU A 351 12.39 -13.78 -4.48
C LEU A 351 13.84 -13.30 -4.45
N THR A 352 14.69 -13.86 -5.32
CA THR A 352 16.12 -13.55 -5.35
C THR A 352 16.56 -12.85 -6.63
N ALA A 353 15.78 -12.94 -7.72
CA ALA A 353 15.99 -12.10 -8.88
C ALA A 353 14.74 -11.92 -9.74
N ILE A 354 14.66 -10.80 -10.43
CA ILE A 354 13.78 -10.55 -11.57
C ILE A 354 14.67 -10.23 -12.76
N GLN A 355 14.44 -10.88 -13.90
CA GLN A 355 15.13 -10.57 -15.14
C GLN A 355 14.11 -10.28 -16.23
N ASP A 356 14.23 -9.14 -16.89
CA ASP A 356 13.36 -8.70 -17.99
C ASP A 356 14.15 -7.95 -19.07
N GLY A 357 13.46 -7.42 -20.09
CA GLY A 357 14.08 -6.67 -21.18
C GLY A 357 14.84 -5.41 -20.75
N SER A 358 14.63 -4.90 -19.53
CA SER A 358 15.40 -3.79 -18.97
C SER A 358 16.70 -4.26 -18.33
N GLY A 359 16.78 -5.48 -17.81
CA GLY A 359 17.98 -6.07 -17.22
C GLY A 359 17.66 -7.01 -16.06
N THR A 360 18.47 -7.00 -15.01
CA THR A 360 18.29 -7.88 -13.84
C THR A 360 18.21 -7.06 -12.56
N LEU A 361 17.29 -7.43 -11.66
CA LEU A 361 17.19 -6.92 -10.30
C LEU A 361 17.32 -8.10 -9.34
N ALA A 362 18.40 -8.15 -8.56
CA ALA A 362 18.76 -9.24 -7.67
C ALA A 362 18.71 -8.82 -6.20
N TYR A 363 18.33 -9.75 -5.33
CA TYR A 363 18.10 -9.51 -3.90
C TYR A 363 18.92 -10.47 -3.05
N ARG A 364 19.49 -9.95 -1.95
CA ARG A 364 20.17 -10.76 -0.93
C ARG A 364 19.61 -10.49 0.46
N TYR A 365 19.50 -11.56 1.24
CA TYR A 365 18.91 -11.55 2.57
C TYR A 365 19.90 -12.03 3.63
N ASP A 366 19.76 -11.51 4.85
CA ASP A 366 20.45 -12.04 6.03
C ASP A 366 19.68 -13.22 6.67
N ALA A 367 20.27 -13.81 7.71
CA ALA A 367 19.67 -14.93 8.44
C ALA A 367 18.34 -14.60 9.14
N ARG A 368 18.01 -13.31 9.34
CA ARG A 368 16.74 -12.86 9.92
C ARG A 368 15.71 -12.54 8.84
N GLY A 369 16.09 -12.70 7.57
CA GLY A 369 15.25 -12.40 6.41
C GLY A 369 15.22 -10.93 6.02
N ASN A 370 16.11 -10.10 6.55
CA ASN A 370 16.24 -8.70 6.16
C ASN A 370 16.87 -8.60 4.77
N LEU A 371 16.34 -7.77 3.89
CA LEU A 371 16.94 -7.48 2.58
C LEU A 371 18.19 -6.62 2.80
N ILE A 372 19.39 -7.16 2.61
CA ILE A 372 20.66 -6.46 2.85
C ILE A 372 21.30 -5.89 1.58
N GLU A 373 20.89 -6.37 0.41
CA GLU A 373 21.41 -5.89 -0.87
C GLU A 373 20.34 -5.99 -1.96
N GLN A 374 20.23 -4.93 -2.75
CA GLN A 374 19.52 -4.90 -4.02
C GLN A 374 20.51 -4.49 -5.11
N ALA A 375 20.89 -5.43 -5.96
CA ALA A 375 21.80 -5.20 -7.08
C ALA A 375 21.02 -5.19 -8.39
N ARG A 376 21.29 -4.23 -9.27
CA ARG A 376 20.68 -4.18 -10.59
C ARG A 376 21.70 -4.12 -11.71
N SER A 377 21.36 -4.72 -12.84
CA SER A 377 21.93 -4.43 -14.15
C SER A 377 20.85 -3.83 -15.04
N LEU A 378 21.17 -2.75 -15.74
CA LEU A 378 20.25 -2.04 -16.66
C LEU A 378 20.90 -1.97 -18.04
N SER A 379 20.23 -2.57 -19.03
CA SER A 379 20.65 -2.60 -20.43
C SER A 379 20.01 -1.45 -21.21
N ILE A 380 20.80 -0.45 -21.59
CA ILE A 380 20.31 0.74 -22.30
C ILE A 380 21.36 1.25 -23.30
N ASN A 381 20.95 1.58 -24.54
CA ASN A 381 21.82 2.06 -25.62
C ASN A 381 23.07 1.20 -25.88
N GLY A 382 22.96 -0.12 -25.73
CA GLY A 382 24.09 -1.05 -25.91
C GLY A 382 25.08 -1.05 -24.74
N GLN A 383 24.78 -0.35 -23.65
CA GLN A 383 25.54 -0.36 -22.40
C GLN A 383 24.81 -1.15 -21.31
N THR A 384 25.58 -1.74 -20.41
CA THR A 384 25.07 -2.36 -19.18
C THR A 384 25.56 -1.55 -18.00
N LEU A 385 24.64 -0.89 -17.32
CA LEU A 385 24.92 -0.15 -16.08
C LEU A 385 24.65 -1.07 -14.90
N ALA A 386 25.58 -1.14 -13.95
CA ALA A 386 25.43 -1.94 -12.74
C ALA A 386 25.45 -1.05 -11.51
N GLU A 387 24.44 -1.20 -10.66
CA GLU A 387 24.26 -0.39 -9.44
C GLU A 387 23.83 -1.28 -8.28
N THR A 388 24.22 -0.90 -7.07
CA THR A 388 23.90 -1.66 -5.86
C THR A 388 23.43 -0.72 -4.78
N VAL A 389 22.34 -1.08 -4.14
CA VAL A 389 21.84 -0.46 -2.91
C VAL A 389 22.03 -1.46 -1.78
N THR A 390 22.63 -1.04 -0.68
CA THR A 390 22.82 -1.87 0.52
C THR A 390 21.95 -1.37 1.65
N PHE A 391 21.54 -2.29 2.53
CA PHE A 391 20.69 -1.98 3.68
C PHE A 391 21.30 -2.58 4.94
N GLN A 392 21.19 -1.84 6.05
CA GLN A 392 21.70 -2.24 7.35
C GLN A 392 20.56 -2.22 8.36
N TYR A 393 20.52 -3.22 9.24
CA TYR A 393 19.46 -3.39 10.23
C TYR A 393 20.05 -3.55 11.62
N ASP A 394 19.37 -2.98 12.61
CA ASP A 394 19.70 -3.24 14.02
C ASP A 394 19.24 -4.64 14.45
N SER A 395 19.45 -4.97 15.73
CA SER A 395 19.06 -6.25 16.29
C SER A 395 17.53 -6.49 16.29
N ALA A 396 16.69 -5.46 16.22
CA ALA A 396 15.23 -5.56 16.17
C ALA A 396 14.67 -5.55 14.73
N ASP A 397 15.53 -5.82 13.74
CA ASP A 397 15.23 -5.87 12.30
C ASP A 397 14.78 -4.53 11.72
N GLN A 398 15.14 -3.41 12.37
CA GLN A 398 14.80 -2.07 11.91
C GLN A 398 15.92 -1.49 11.04
N LEU A 399 15.55 -0.87 9.91
CA LEU A 399 16.52 -0.20 9.05
C LEU A 399 17.25 0.90 9.82
N VAL A 400 18.58 0.82 9.78
CA VAL A 400 19.52 1.79 10.38
C VAL A 400 20.51 2.36 9.37
N GLY A 401 20.54 1.87 8.12
CA GLY A 401 21.35 2.49 7.08
C GLY A 401 21.00 2.05 5.67
N ILE A 402 21.21 2.95 4.71
CA ILE A 402 21.11 2.69 3.28
C ILE A 402 22.39 3.19 2.61
N GLY A 403 23.06 2.31 1.86
CA GLY A 403 24.14 2.66 0.96
C GLY A 403 23.65 2.80 -0.47
N TYR A 404 23.83 3.98 -1.05
CA TYR A 404 23.46 4.29 -2.43
C TYR A 404 24.69 4.12 -3.35
N PRO A 405 24.49 4.00 -4.67
CA PRO A 405 25.56 4.18 -5.64
C PRO A 405 26.29 5.53 -5.46
N GLY A 406 27.55 5.61 -5.91
CA GLY A 406 28.33 6.85 -5.82
C GLY A 406 28.86 7.19 -4.44
N ALA A 407 28.98 6.21 -3.53
CA ALA A 407 29.52 6.36 -2.17
C ALA A 407 28.74 7.35 -1.28
N VAL A 408 27.41 7.41 -1.46
CA VAL A 408 26.48 8.10 -0.56
C VAL A 408 25.96 7.09 0.46
N GLN A 409 26.14 7.36 1.75
CA GLN A 409 25.67 6.50 2.83
C GLN A 409 24.76 7.30 3.78
N VAL A 410 23.56 6.79 4.01
CA VAL A 410 22.58 7.36 4.93
C VAL A 410 22.45 6.46 6.15
N GLY A 411 22.49 7.03 7.34
CA GLY A 411 22.25 6.31 8.59
C GLY A 411 21.00 6.82 9.31
N TYR A 412 20.33 5.94 10.03
CA TYR A 412 19.14 6.23 10.83
C TYR A 412 19.33 5.81 12.30
N PRO A 413 20.20 6.50 13.07
CA PRO A 413 20.29 6.24 14.50
C PRO A 413 18.94 6.37 15.19
N ARG A 414 18.59 5.38 16.01
CA ARG A 414 17.29 5.29 16.68
C ARG A 414 17.40 5.63 18.17
N ASN A 415 16.33 6.20 18.71
CA ASN A 415 16.18 6.44 20.14
C ASN A 415 15.83 5.13 20.89
N SER A 416 15.73 5.19 22.21
CA SER A 416 15.38 4.00 23.01
C SER A 416 14.00 3.42 22.66
N GLY A 417 13.06 4.24 22.18
CA GLY A 417 11.75 3.80 21.70
C GLY A 417 11.73 3.16 20.31
N GLY A 418 12.90 3.02 19.66
CA GLY A 418 13.03 2.49 18.31
C GLY A 418 12.66 3.49 17.21
N GLN A 419 12.40 4.76 17.51
CA GLN A 419 12.12 5.79 16.50
C GLN A 419 13.42 6.42 16.00
N VAL A 420 13.46 6.92 14.76
CA VAL A 420 14.64 7.60 14.20
C VAL A 420 14.89 8.91 14.95
N GLY A 421 16.03 9.04 15.65
CA GLY A 421 16.38 10.25 16.41
C GLY A 421 17.25 11.26 15.63
N SER A 422 17.91 10.79 14.57
CA SER A 422 18.70 11.60 13.64
C SER A 422 18.83 10.87 12.30
N VAL A 423 19.17 11.61 11.25
CA VAL A 423 19.59 11.05 9.96
C VAL A 423 21.01 11.53 9.70
N THR A 424 21.92 10.61 9.40
CA THR A 424 23.34 10.91 9.11
C THR A 424 23.65 10.73 7.64
N LEU A 425 24.59 11.52 7.11
CA LEU A 425 25.09 11.44 5.75
C LEU A 425 26.62 11.32 5.76
N ALA A 426 27.14 10.36 5.01
CA ALA A 426 28.54 10.29 4.61
C ALA A 426 28.63 10.30 3.08
N LEU A 427 29.56 11.10 2.55
CA LEU A 427 29.80 11.26 1.11
C LEU A 427 31.24 10.85 0.79
N GLU A 428 31.43 10.16 -0.33
CA GLU A 428 32.75 9.86 -0.92
C GLU A 428 33.74 9.20 0.05
N GLY A 429 33.23 8.35 0.96
CA GLY A 429 34.04 7.66 1.97
C GLY A 429 34.46 8.53 3.17
N GLY A 430 33.96 9.77 3.26
CA GLY A 430 34.13 10.63 4.43
C GLY A 430 33.41 10.11 5.68
N SER A 431 33.67 10.75 6.82
CA SER A 431 32.97 10.42 8.07
C SER A 431 31.51 10.84 8.04
N ALA A 432 30.64 10.06 8.69
CA ALA A 432 29.23 10.41 8.84
C ALA A 432 29.06 11.70 9.64
N SER A 433 28.20 12.57 9.15
CA SER A 433 27.76 13.81 9.81
C SER A 433 26.24 13.85 9.86
N ASN A 434 25.65 14.64 10.76
CA ASN A 434 24.20 14.78 10.80
C ASN A 434 23.71 15.50 9.54
N LEU A 435 22.72 14.90 8.86
CA LEU A 435 21.90 15.55 7.83
C LEU A 435 20.67 16.20 8.47
N ALA A 436 20.07 15.51 9.44
CA ALA A 436 19.00 15.98 10.29
C ALA A 436 19.21 15.46 11.72
N SER A 437 18.89 16.28 12.71
CA SER A 437 19.06 15.95 14.13
C SER A 437 17.89 16.48 14.96
N GLY A 438 17.80 16.06 16.23
CA GLY A 438 16.72 16.47 17.12
C GLY A 438 15.35 16.02 16.62
N ILE A 439 15.29 14.86 15.96
CA ILE A 439 14.04 14.31 15.43
C ILE A 439 13.22 13.80 16.61
N SER A 440 12.00 14.32 16.77
CA SER A 440 11.07 13.83 17.80
C SER A 440 9.64 13.74 17.27
N TYR A 441 8.83 12.94 17.95
CA TYR A 441 7.49 12.56 17.54
C TYR A 441 6.49 12.87 18.66
N LEU A 442 5.21 12.99 18.31
CA LEU A 442 4.15 12.88 19.29
C LEU A 442 3.95 11.41 19.73
N PRO A 443 3.33 11.16 20.89
CA PRO A 443 3.11 9.82 21.42
C PRO A 443 2.44 8.90 20.40
N PHE A 444 3.10 7.80 20.03
CA PHE A 444 2.61 6.88 18.99
C PHE A 444 2.11 7.60 17.72
N GLY A 445 2.73 8.73 17.39
CA GLY A 445 2.14 9.75 16.55
C GLY A 445 3.10 10.35 15.54
N PRO A 446 2.69 11.44 14.88
CA PRO A 446 3.44 12.02 13.77
C PRO A 446 4.71 12.73 14.22
N LEU A 447 5.59 12.99 13.25
CA LEU A 447 6.79 13.81 13.40
C LEU A 447 6.44 15.20 13.96
N GLN A 448 7.07 15.58 15.07
CA GLN A 448 6.86 16.86 15.72
C GLN A 448 7.90 17.91 15.33
N GLN A 449 9.17 17.54 15.26
CA GLN A 449 10.25 18.47 14.92
C GLN A 449 11.48 17.76 14.38
N LEU A 450 12.31 18.51 13.66
CA LEU A 450 13.70 18.16 13.36
C LEU A 450 14.51 19.42 13.05
N THR A 451 15.83 19.31 13.02
CA THR A 451 16.74 20.38 12.56
C THR A 451 17.64 19.84 11.46
N TRP A 452 17.57 20.43 10.27
CA TRP A 452 18.48 20.13 9.17
C TRP A 452 19.89 20.63 9.47
N ALA A 453 20.90 20.02 8.85
CA ALA A 453 22.30 20.34 9.09
C ALA A 453 22.69 21.77 8.69
N ASN A 454 21.92 22.43 7.82
CA ASN A 454 22.11 23.85 7.52
C ASN A 454 21.52 24.80 8.59
N GLY A 455 20.94 24.26 9.67
CA GLY A 455 20.41 25.01 10.81
C GLY A 455 18.94 25.42 10.71
N ILE A 456 18.26 25.11 9.60
CA ILE A 456 16.81 25.31 9.49
C ILE A 456 16.11 24.26 10.37
N GLN A 457 15.08 24.68 11.10
CA GLN A 457 14.28 23.82 11.96
C GLN A 457 12.89 23.60 11.36
N LEU A 458 12.40 22.37 11.37
CA LEU A 458 10.99 22.03 11.22
C LEU A 458 10.35 21.94 12.61
N SER A 459 9.23 22.61 12.81
CA SER A 459 8.35 22.41 13.96
C SER A 459 6.91 22.25 13.49
N ARG A 460 6.21 21.25 14.02
CA ARG A 460 4.81 20.93 13.72
C ARG A 460 3.97 20.97 14.98
N THR A 461 2.87 21.71 14.93
CA THR A 461 1.86 21.79 16.00
C THR A 461 0.60 21.06 15.56
N TYR A 462 0.06 20.25 16.46
CA TYR A 462 -1.11 19.44 16.24
C TYR A 462 -2.19 19.78 17.26
N ASP A 463 -3.45 19.61 16.87
CA ASP A 463 -4.56 19.58 17.82
C ASP A 463 -4.70 18.21 18.50
N GLN A 464 -5.76 18.04 19.29
CA GLN A 464 -6.06 16.79 20.00
C GLN A 464 -6.71 15.72 19.13
N ASP A 465 -6.83 15.96 17.82
CA ASP A 465 -7.22 14.98 16.80
C ASP A 465 -6.01 14.51 15.99
N TYR A 466 -4.79 14.93 16.37
CA TYR A 466 -3.56 14.76 15.59
C TYR A 466 -3.64 15.38 14.19
N GLN A 467 -4.46 16.41 14.00
CA GLN A 467 -4.48 17.19 12.78
C GLN A 467 -3.42 18.30 12.87
N LEU A 468 -2.61 18.43 11.82
CA LEU A 468 -1.60 19.49 11.74
C LEU A 468 -2.31 20.85 11.62
N THR A 469 -2.03 21.74 12.58
CA THR A 469 -2.59 23.11 12.65
C THR A 469 -1.57 24.18 12.33
N ARG A 470 -0.27 23.90 12.55
CA ARG A 470 0.83 24.79 12.14
C ARG A 470 2.08 24.00 11.78
N GLN A 471 2.78 24.48 10.74
CA GLN A 471 4.13 24.04 10.40
C GLN A 471 5.05 25.26 10.21
N ASP A 472 6.12 25.32 10.99
CA ASP A 472 7.22 26.26 10.82
C ASP A 472 8.42 25.53 10.20
N VAL A 473 8.98 26.09 9.13
CA VAL A 473 10.24 25.67 8.49
C VAL A 473 11.16 26.88 8.51
N GLY A 474 12.03 26.97 9.50
CA GLY A 474 12.85 28.16 9.74
C GLY A 474 11.98 29.42 9.83
N PRO A 475 12.16 30.40 8.93
CA PRO A 475 11.33 31.60 8.92
C PRO A 475 9.97 31.43 8.23
N TRP A 476 9.71 30.31 7.55
CA TRP A 476 8.48 30.11 6.77
C TRP A 476 7.42 29.39 7.59
N ARG A 477 6.25 30.02 7.72
CA ARG A 477 5.13 29.48 8.50
C ARG A 477 3.98 29.12 7.58
N ASN A 478 3.34 28.00 7.88
CA ASN A 478 2.05 27.56 7.37
C ASN A 478 1.09 27.37 8.55
N ASP A 479 -0.02 28.10 8.57
CA ASP A 479 -1.15 27.89 9.47
C ASP A 479 -2.30 27.25 8.71
N TYR A 480 -2.87 26.18 9.26
CA TYR A 480 -3.93 25.39 8.63
C TYR A 480 -5.24 25.58 9.38
N GLN A 481 -6.30 25.96 8.67
CA GLN A 481 -7.68 25.90 9.16
C GLN A 481 -8.41 24.75 8.48
N ARG A 482 -9.30 24.08 9.20
CA ARG A 482 -10.01 22.90 8.72
C ARG A 482 -11.50 23.01 8.95
N ASP A 483 -12.28 22.35 8.10
CA ASP A 483 -13.68 22.07 8.38
C ASP A 483 -13.84 20.85 9.31
N ALA A 484 -15.08 20.52 9.66
CA ALA A 484 -15.38 19.42 10.58
C ALA A 484 -15.04 18.03 10.02
N ASN A 485 -14.89 17.86 8.70
CA ASN A 485 -14.42 16.61 8.08
C ASN A 485 -12.88 16.54 8.03
N GLY A 486 -12.19 17.61 8.47
CA GLY A 486 -10.74 17.71 8.45
C GLY A 486 -10.16 18.27 7.15
N ASN A 487 -10.99 18.70 6.18
CA ASN A 487 -10.48 19.31 4.96
C ASN A 487 -9.83 20.66 5.27
N ILE A 488 -8.64 20.93 4.73
CA ILE A 488 -8.00 22.25 4.87
C ILE A 488 -8.81 23.30 4.11
N THR A 489 -9.48 24.22 4.81
CA THR A 489 -10.23 25.33 4.22
C THR A 489 -9.40 26.59 4.05
N GLU A 490 -8.31 26.72 4.79
CA GLU A 490 -7.36 27.83 4.65
C GLU A 490 -5.94 27.38 4.95
N LEU A 491 -5.00 27.86 4.14
CA LEU A 491 -3.57 27.76 4.33
C LEU A 491 -2.98 29.18 4.32
N ALA A 492 -2.67 29.72 5.50
CA ALA A 492 -2.00 31.01 5.61
C ALA A 492 -0.48 30.80 5.63
N ASN A 493 0.20 31.28 4.59
CA ASN A 493 1.65 31.19 4.46
C ASN A 493 2.30 32.58 4.46
N ASN A 494 3.37 32.79 5.23
CA ASN A 494 4.00 34.11 5.35
C ASN A 494 4.94 34.49 4.18
N LEU A 495 5.30 33.54 3.32
CA LEU A 495 6.06 33.75 2.08
C LEU A 495 5.14 33.96 0.87
N TRP A 496 4.03 33.22 0.81
CA TRP A 496 3.15 33.13 -0.36
C TRP A 496 1.75 33.74 -0.17
N GLY A 497 1.44 34.21 1.03
CA GLY A 497 0.11 34.70 1.39
C GLY A 497 -0.86 33.57 1.73
N THR A 498 -2.14 33.94 1.84
CA THR A 498 -3.21 33.01 2.22
C THR A 498 -3.86 32.37 0.99
N LEU A 499 -4.05 31.06 1.06
CA LEU A 499 -4.90 30.29 0.15
C LEU A 499 -6.17 29.85 0.89
N SER A 500 -7.33 30.01 0.26
CA SER A 500 -8.61 29.53 0.78
C SER A 500 -9.20 28.47 -0.16
N TYR A 501 -9.74 27.40 0.41
CA TYR A 501 -10.25 26.24 -0.30
C TYR A 501 -11.74 26.04 0.00
N GLY A 502 -12.48 25.57 -1.00
CA GLY A 502 -13.90 25.19 -0.87
C GLY A 502 -14.13 23.76 -1.32
N TYR A 503 -15.11 23.09 -0.70
CA TYR A 503 -15.41 21.68 -0.94
C TYR A 503 -16.92 21.43 -1.06
N ASP A 504 -17.30 20.50 -1.94
CA ASP A 504 -18.69 20.02 -2.00
C ASP A 504 -19.01 18.99 -0.90
N ALA A 505 -20.20 18.37 -0.97
CA ALA A 505 -20.68 17.42 0.03
C ALA A 505 -19.95 16.06 0.03
N LEU A 506 -19.16 15.79 -1.02
CA LEU A 506 -18.31 14.60 -1.14
C LEU A 506 -16.83 14.94 -0.89
N ASP A 507 -16.57 16.10 -0.30
CA ASP A 507 -15.23 16.61 0.00
C ASP A 507 -14.34 16.81 -1.25
N ARG A 508 -14.94 17.02 -2.43
CA ARG A 508 -14.22 17.34 -3.66
C ARG A 508 -13.90 18.83 -3.71
N LEU A 509 -12.69 19.20 -4.12
CA LEU A 509 -12.24 20.60 -4.14
C LEU A 509 -12.99 21.41 -5.21
N THR A 510 -13.83 22.35 -4.82
CA THR A 510 -14.61 23.20 -5.74
C THR A 510 -13.99 24.57 -5.99
N SER A 511 -13.08 25.03 -5.11
CA SER A 511 -12.39 26.30 -5.30
C SER A 511 -11.04 26.36 -4.62
N GLU A 512 -10.12 27.12 -5.19
CA GLU A 512 -8.84 27.52 -4.62
C GLU A 512 -8.62 29.01 -4.90
N ASN A 513 -8.46 29.82 -3.87
CA ASN A 513 -8.41 31.27 -4.00
C ASN A 513 -7.23 31.87 -3.25
N THR A 514 -6.61 32.87 -3.86
CA THR A 514 -5.65 33.79 -3.24
C THR A 514 -6.21 35.22 -3.35
N ALA A 515 -5.49 36.21 -2.81
CA ALA A 515 -5.89 37.62 -2.94
C ALA A 515 -5.98 38.11 -4.40
N SER A 516 -5.17 37.57 -5.32
CA SER A 516 -5.07 38.04 -6.72
C SER A 516 -5.59 37.04 -7.76
N LYS A 517 -5.80 35.78 -7.38
CA LYS A 517 -6.19 34.69 -8.27
C LYS A 517 -7.29 33.84 -7.65
N GLN A 518 -8.38 33.64 -8.38
CA GLN A 518 -9.51 32.82 -7.98
C GLN A 518 -9.65 31.63 -8.93
N GLY A 519 -9.77 30.43 -8.38
CA GLY A 519 -9.93 29.18 -9.12
C GLY A 519 -11.22 28.47 -8.72
N SER A 520 -11.96 27.94 -9.70
CA SER A 520 -13.12 27.08 -9.44
C SER A 520 -13.12 25.81 -10.29
N TYR A 521 -13.72 24.76 -9.75
CA TYR A 521 -13.84 23.44 -10.37
C TYR A 521 -15.27 22.93 -10.26
N SER A 522 -15.79 22.38 -11.36
CA SER A 522 -17.10 21.74 -11.42
C SER A 522 -16.95 20.27 -11.76
N TYR A 523 -17.84 19.43 -11.23
CA TYR A 523 -17.79 17.96 -11.39
C TYR A 523 -19.13 17.38 -11.85
N ASP A 524 -19.10 16.21 -12.48
CA ASP A 524 -20.28 15.36 -12.65
C ASP A 524 -20.51 14.44 -11.43
N GLY A 525 -21.52 13.57 -11.49
CA GLY A 525 -21.91 12.67 -10.40
C GLY A 525 -20.88 11.62 -10.00
N VAL A 526 -19.81 11.42 -10.79
CA VAL A 526 -18.73 10.45 -10.48
C VAL A 526 -17.37 11.13 -10.33
N GLY A 527 -17.35 12.47 -10.28
CA GLY A 527 -16.11 13.24 -10.03
C GLY A 527 -15.28 13.51 -11.27
N ASN A 528 -15.81 13.33 -12.48
CA ASN A 528 -15.16 13.91 -13.66
C ASN A 528 -15.23 15.43 -13.58
N ARG A 529 -14.10 16.12 -13.70
CA ARG A 529 -14.07 17.58 -13.75
C ARG A 529 -14.67 18.07 -15.06
N THR A 530 -15.82 18.72 -15.04
CA THR A 530 -16.50 19.25 -16.24
C THR A 530 -16.03 20.64 -16.63
N GLN A 531 -15.54 21.42 -15.67
CA GLN A 531 -15.03 22.77 -15.90
C GLN A 531 -13.94 23.15 -14.89
N ARG A 532 -12.98 23.96 -15.35
CA ARG A 532 -12.03 24.72 -14.52
C ARG A 532 -12.10 26.19 -14.93
N GLN A 533 -12.27 27.10 -13.99
CA GLN A 533 -12.16 28.54 -14.24
C GLN A 533 -11.03 29.12 -13.41
N VAL A 534 -10.26 30.04 -13.99
CA VAL A 534 -9.23 30.80 -13.29
C VAL A 534 -9.41 32.27 -13.62
N THR A 535 -9.67 33.09 -12.61
CA THR A 535 -9.72 34.54 -12.71
C THR A 535 -8.48 35.14 -12.06
N GLU A 536 -7.67 35.86 -12.85
CA GLU A 536 -6.46 36.52 -12.37
C GLU A 536 -6.44 37.96 -12.89
N ASN A 537 -6.22 38.93 -11.99
CA ASN A 537 -6.23 40.36 -12.32
C ASN A 537 -7.48 40.83 -13.12
N GLY A 538 -8.64 40.23 -12.82
CA GLY A 538 -9.92 40.54 -13.48
C GLY A 538 -10.17 39.84 -14.82
N ALA A 539 -9.22 39.06 -15.34
CA ALA A 539 -9.39 38.25 -16.55
C ALA A 539 -9.72 36.79 -16.19
N THR A 540 -10.79 36.25 -16.76
CA THR A 540 -11.23 34.86 -16.53
C THR A 540 -10.89 33.96 -17.71
N ALA A 541 -10.12 32.91 -17.46
CA ALA A 541 -9.89 31.80 -18.38
C ALA A 541 -10.75 30.60 -17.95
N THR A 542 -11.55 30.08 -18.88
CA THR A 542 -12.39 28.90 -18.65
C THR A 542 -11.88 27.74 -19.50
N THR A 543 -11.68 26.60 -18.88
CA THR A 543 -11.43 25.31 -19.54
C THR A 543 -12.63 24.40 -19.34
N THR A 544 -13.17 23.84 -20.42
CA THR A 544 -14.30 22.90 -20.39
C THR A 544 -13.85 21.50 -20.80
N TYR A 545 -14.31 20.48 -20.09
CA TYR A 545 -13.99 19.09 -20.35
C TYR A 545 -15.27 18.32 -20.69
N GLN A 546 -15.20 17.48 -21.72
CA GLN A 546 -16.32 16.68 -22.22
C GLN A 546 -15.98 15.20 -22.11
N TYR A 547 -16.97 14.40 -21.72
CA TYR A 547 -16.81 12.98 -21.43
C TYR A 547 -17.79 12.17 -22.28
N ALA A 548 -17.44 10.91 -22.54
CA ALA A 548 -18.37 9.98 -23.17
C ALA A 548 -19.59 9.75 -22.27
N SER A 549 -20.76 9.53 -22.87
CA SER A 549 -22.00 9.29 -22.12
C SER A 549 -22.04 7.93 -21.43
N ASP A 550 -21.17 7.01 -21.83
CA ASP A 550 -21.14 5.61 -21.42
C ASP A 550 -19.86 5.22 -20.68
N SER A 551 -18.95 6.16 -20.40
CA SER A 551 -17.69 5.92 -19.69
C SER A 551 -17.15 7.20 -19.05
N ASN A 552 -16.09 7.10 -18.25
CA ASN A 552 -15.31 8.20 -17.69
C ASN A 552 -14.22 8.71 -18.66
N ARG A 553 -14.20 8.22 -19.90
CA ARG A 553 -13.23 8.62 -20.93
C ARG A 553 -13.47 10.08 -21.34
N LEU A 554 -12.39 10.86 -21.36
CA LEU A 554 -12.40 12.21 -21.89
C LEU A 554 -12.58 12.15 -23.42
N THR A 555 -13.44 13.00 -23.98
CA THR A 555 -13.70 13.08 -25.42
C THR A 555 -13.27 14.42 -26.02
N ALA A 556 -13.24 15.49 -25.22
CA ALA A 556 -12.71 16.78 -25.66
C ALA A 556 -12.32 17.74 -24.53
N ILE A 557 -11.42 18.67 -24.85
CA ILE A 557 -10.97 19.79 -24.00
C ILE A 557 -11.14 21.08 -24.79
N ASN A 558 -11.88 22.04 -24.26
CA ASN A 558 -12.23 23.29 -24.97
C ASN A 558 -12.81 23.05 -26.37
N GLY A 559 -13.61 21.98 -26.51
CA GLY A 559 -14.19 21.54 -27.78
C GLY A 559 -13.20 20.89 -28.75
N GLN A 560 -11.92 20.79 -28.42
CA GLN A 560 -10.94 20.02 -29.21
C GLN A 560 -11.02 18.55 -28.81
N ALA A 561 -11.22 17.69 -29.81
CA ALA A 561 -11.31 16.25 -29.59
C ALA A 561 -10.00 15.69 -29.04
N VAL A 562 -10.11 14.74 -28.11
CA VAL A 562 -9.03 13.86 -27.67
C VAL A 562 -9.31 12.43 -28.15
N SER A 563 -8.29 11.58 -28.17
CA SER A 563 -8.45 10.18 -28.56
C SER A 563 -7.92 9.23 -27.50
N THR A 564 -8.49 8.02 -27.45
CA THR A 564 -8.11 6.95 -26.53
C THR A 564 -7.93 5.63 -27.26
N ASP A 565 -7.17 4.70 -26.67
CA ASP A 565 -7.14 3.30 -27.12
C ASP A 565 -8.30 2.46 -26.54
N ALA A 566 -8.30 1.16 -26.85
CA ALA A 566 -9.35 0.23 -26.41
C ALA A 566 -9.35 0.00 -24.89
N THR A 567 -8.19 0.13 -24.23
CA THR A 567 -8.03 0.09 -22.76
C THR A 567 -8.30 1.44 -22.09
N GLY A 568 -8.66 2.46 -22.87
CA GLY A 568 -9.07 3.76 -22.35
C GLY A 568 -7.91 4.69 -21.99
N ASN A 569 -6.68 4.40 -22.42
CA ASN A 569 -5.58 5.35 -22.24
C ASN A 569 -5.71 6.46 -23.28
N LEU A 570 -5.44 7.71 -22.90
CA LEU A 570 -5.37 8.84 -23.84
C LEU A 570 -4.21 8.64 -24.80
N THR A 571 -4.47 8.59 -26.11
CA THR A 571 -3.45 8.48 -27.17
C THR A 571 -3.16 9.82 -27.86
N GLN A 572 -4.08 10.78 -27.73
CA GLN A 572 -3.87 12.18 -28.08
C GLN A 572 -4.70 13.04 -27.14
N ASP A 573 -4.07 13.88 -26.33
CA ASP A 573 -4.76 14.71 -25.34
C ASP A 573 -4.75 16.21 -25.68
N ARG A 574 -3.88 16.63 -26.60
CA ARG A 574 -3.85 17.95 -27.24
C ARG A 574 -3.50 17.77 -28.71
N ALA A 575 -3.80 18.77 -29.55
CA ALA A 575 -3.49 18.71 -30.99
C ALA A 575 -2.01 18.38 -31.28
N SER A 576 -1.11 18.90 -30.45
CA SER A 576 0.34 18.69 -30.59
C SER A 576 0.89 17.45 -29.90
N ARG A 577 0.21 16.87 -28.90
CA ARG A 577 0.77 15.83 -28.00
C ARG A 577 0.12 14.47 -28.23
N LEU A 578 0.94 13.51 -28.67
CA LEU A 578 0.57 12.10 -28.83
C LEU A 578 1.25 11.25 -27.76
N LEU A 579 0.51 10.30 -27.23
CA LEU A 579 0.92 9.39 -26.16
C LEU A 579 0.85 7.95 -26.69
N GLY A 580 1.99 7.26 -26.70
CA GLY A 580 2.10 5.88 -27.18
C GLY A 580 2.34 4.90 -26.03
N TYR A 581 1.60 3.79 -26.00
CA TYR A 581 1.67 2.78 -24.93
C TYR A 581 2.25 1.46 -25.45
N ASP A 582 2.95 0.74 -24.57
CA ASP A 582 3.47 -0.59 -24.85
C ASP A 582 2.45 -1.71 -24.55
N ALA A 583 2.83 -2.96 -24.81
CA ALA A 583 2.00 -4.13 -24.50
C ALA A 583 1.82 -4.38 -22.99
N GLN A 584 2.60 -3.74 -22.11
CA GLN A 584 2.37 -3.75 -20.66
C GLN A 584 1.34 -2.69 -20.23
N ASN A 585 0.74 -1.97 -21.18
CA ASN A 585 -0.20 -0.88 -20.94
C ASN A 585 0.44 0.31 -20.22
N ARG A 586 1.73 0.58 -20.48
CA ARG A 586 2.49 1.69 -19.88
C ARG A 586 2.81 2.74 -20.93
N LEU A 587 2.80 4.03 -20.54
CA LEU A 587 3.20 5.11 -21.43
C LEU A 587 4.66 4.90 -21.85
N ALA A 588 4.89 4.59 -23.12
CA ALA A 588 6.18 4.17 -23.64
C ALA A 588 6.88 5.26 -24.46
N ASN A 589 6.13 6.16 -25.10
CA ASN A 589 6.69 7.30 -25.83
C ASN A 589 5.73 8.48 -25.90
N VAL A 590 6.30 9.68 -26.05
CA VAL A 590 5.55 10.93 -26.24
C VAL A 590 6.07 11.64 -27.48
N LYS A 591 5.15 12.14 -28.30
CA LYS A 591 5.48 13.01 -29.44
C LYS A 591 4.82 14.37 -29.29
N ILE A 592 5.58 15.44 -29.53
CA ILE A 592 5.10 16.81 -29.59
C ILE A 592 5.35 17.37 -30.99
N ASN A 593 4.30 17.88 -31.65
CA ASN A 593 4.35 18.39 -33.03
C ASN A 593 4.97 17.38 -34.02
N GLY A 594 4.68 16.09 -33.82
CA GLY A 594 5.20 14.99 -34.63
C GLY A 594 6.63 14.53 -34.29
N GLN A 595 7.37 15.26 -33.47
CA GLN A 595 8.71 14.88 -33.01
C GLN A 595 8.61 14.05 -31.73
N GLN A 596 9.37 12.95 -31.65
CA GLN A 596 9.43 12.16 -30.42
C GLN A 596 10.32 12.86 -29.39
N VAL A 597 9.74 13.20 -28.24
CA VAL A 597 10.41 13.95 -27.16
C VAL A 597 10.83 13.07 -26.01
N ALA A 598 10.19 11.90 -25.85
CA ALA A 598 10.51 10.93 -24.80
C ALA A 598 10.27 9.49 -25.26
N GLU A 599 11.14 8.58 -24.80
CA GLU A 599 10.88 7.14 -24.69
C GLU A 599 11.09 6.69 -23.24
N TYR A 600 10.21 5.85 -22.71
CA TYR A 600 10.29 5.35 -21.34
C TYR A 600 10.45 3.83 -21.31
N ARG A 601 11.12 3.32 -20.27
CA ARG A 601 11.29 1.89 -20.03
C ARG A 601 10.93 1.53 -18.60
N TYR A 602 10.24 0.41 -18.45
CA TYR A 602 9.76 -0.08 -17.16
C TYR A 602 10.35 -1.47 -16.87
N ASN A 603 10.60 -1.73 -15.59
CA ASN A 603 10.87 -3.10 -15.13
C ASN A 603 9.55 -3.83 -14.82
N SER A 604 9.66 -5.11 -14.50
CA SER A 604 8.51 -5.98 -14.21
C SER A 604 7.76 -5.65 -12.91
N LEU A 605 8.34 -4.80 -12.06
CA LEU A 605 7.67 -4.23 -10.88
C LEU A 605 6.81 -3.00 -11.24
N GLY A 606 6.82 -2.56 -12.49
CA GLY A 606 6.12 -1.38 -12.96
C GLY A 606 6.87 -0.06 -12.74
N GLN A 607 8.13 -0.11 -12.29
CA GLN A 607 8.94 1.08 -12.04
C GLN A 607 9.56 1.57 -13.34
N ARG A 608 9.50 2.87 -13.61
CA ARG A 608 10.20 3.47 -14.76
C ARG A 608 11.69 3.48 -14.46
N VAL A 609 12.46 2.60 -15.07
CA VAL A 609 13.91 2.47 -14.82
C VAL A 609 14.76 3.35 -15.72
N ALA A 610 14.21 3.80 -16.86
CA ALA A 610 14.90 4.75 -17.73
C ALA A 610 13.97 5.60 -18.58
N LYS A 611 14.52 6.73 -19.03
CA LYS A 611 13.96 7.65 -20.00
C LYS A 611 15.00 8.04 -21.03
N ARG A 612 14.61 8.22 -22.30
CA ARG A 612 15.47 8.76 -23.37
C ARG A 612 14.85 9.99 -24.00
N THR A 613 15.69 10.96 -24.32
CA THR A 613 15.35 12.19 -25.05
C THR A 613 16.41 12.43 -26.13
N ASP A 614 16.27 13.51 -26.90
CA ASP A 614 17.29 13.96 -27.86
C ASP A 614 18.63 14.36 -27.20
N LEU A 615 18.60 14.72 -25.91
CA LEU A 615 19.77 15.09 -25.12
C LEU A 615 20.58 13.89 -24.59
N GLY A 616 19.96 12.71 -24.50
CA GLY A 616 20.59 11.53 -23.90
C GLY A 616 19.59 10.63 -23.18
N PHE A 617 19.97 10.10 -22.03
CA PHE A 617 19.08 9.25 -21.23
C PHE A 617 19.26 9.46 -19.72
N THR A 618 18.15 9.28 -19.00
CA THR A 618 18.10 9.32 -17.53
C THR A 618 17.76 7.92 -17.02
N THR A 619 18.43 7.47 -15.96
CA THR A 619 18.10 6.23 -15.24
C THR A 619 17.54 6.54 -13.86
N TYR A 620 16.66 5.68 -13.34
CA TYR A 620 15.98 5.88 -12.06
C TYR A 620 16.15 4.68 -11.17
N LEU A 621 16.65 4.86 -9.96
CA LEU A 621 16.88 3.83 -8.95
C LEU A 621 15.82 3.92 -7.87
N TYR A 622 15.19 2.78 -7.54
CA TYR A 622 14.14 2.70 -6.53
C TYR A 622 14.55 1.80 -5.37
N GLY A 623 14.00 2.10 -4.20
CA GLY A 623 14.01 1.23 -3.05
C GLY A 623 13.04 0.06 -3.22
N PRO A 624 13.10 -0.94 -2.32
CA PRO A 624 12.23 -2.12 -2.37
C PRO A 624 10.75 -1.80 -2.17
N ASP A 625 10.43 -0.63 -1.61
CA ASP A 625 9.09 -0.11 -1.41
C ASP A 625 8.59 0.75 -2.58
N GLY A 626 9.41 0.94 -3.62
CA GLY A 626 9.06 1.77 -4.76
C GLY A 626 9.41 3.26 -4.62
N GLN A 627 10.03 3.68 -3.51
CA GLN A 627 10.48 5.05 -3.33
C GLN A 627 11.64 5.37 -4.27
N LEU A 628 11.60 6.51 -4.97
CA LEU A 628 12.69 6.97 -5.83
C LEU A 628 13.91 7.35 -4.97
N LEU A 629 15.00 6.60 -5.13
CA LEU A 629 16.25 6.80 -4.41
C LEU A 629 17.25 7.65 -5.19
N ALA A 630 17.33 7.50 -6.50
CA ALA A 630 18.22 8.32 -7.30
C ALA A 630 17.78 8.43 -8.76
N GLU A 631 18.23 9.50 -9.41
CA GLU A 631 18.25 9.63 -10.86
C GLU A 631 19.67 9.95 -11.35
N SER A 632 20.00 9.54 -12.58
CA SER A 632 21.29 9.85 -13.20
C SER A 632 21.13 10.13 -14.68
N ASP A 633 21.69 11.25 -15.13
CA ASP A 633 21.64 11.71 -16.51
C ASP A 633 22.93 11.37 -17.25
N TYR A 634 22.78 10.88 -18.47
CA TYR A 634 23.87 10.44 -19.32
C TYR A 634 23.74 11.09 -20.70
N THR A 635 24.87 11.35 -21.35
CA THR A 635 24.89 11.72 -22.78
C THR A 635 24.38 10.56 -23.64
N GLY A 636 24.07 10.82 -24.92
CA GLY A 636 23.76 9.76 -25.87
C GLY A 636 24.86 8.70 -26.02
N ALA A 637 26.12 9.07 -25.75
CA ALA A 637 27.28 8.16 -25.72
C ALA A 637 27.43 7.40 -24.39
N GLY A 638 26.58 7.68 -23.40
CA GLY A 638 26.54 7.02 -22.09
C GLY A 638 27.56 7.52 -21.07
N THR A 639 28.08 8.73 -21.25
CA THR A 639 28.90 9.39 -20.21
C THR A 639 27.98 10.04 -19.19
N GLN A 640 28.08 9.65 -17.92
CA GLN A 640 27.31 10.25 -16.84
C GLN A 640 27.64 11.74 -16.68
N GLN A 641 26.62 12.60 -16.77
CA GLN A 641 26.73 14.05 -16.62
C GLN A 641 26.29 14.51 -15.24
N ARG A 642 25.26 13.86 -14.69
CA ARG A 642 24.66 14.23 -13.41
C ARG A 642 24.17 13.00 -12.66
N SER A 643 24.27 13.05 -11.34
CA SER A 643 23.51 12.17 -10.44
C SER A 643 22.81 13.00 -9.38
N GLN A 644 21.64 12.55 -8.98
CA GLN A 644 20.88 13.12 -7.88
C GLN A 644 20.34 11.99 -7.01
N ALA A 645 20.83 11.88 -5.78
CA ALA A 645 20.30 10.95 -4.78
C ALA A 645 19.29 11.68 -3.88
N TYR A 646 18.15 11.05 -3.61
CA TYR A 646 17.09 11.54 -2.74
C TYR A 646 17.18 10.83 -1.38
N LEU A 647 17.29 11.63 -0.32
CA LEU A 647 17.46 11.16 1.05
C LEU A 647 16.17 11.39 1.82
N TRP A 648 15.68 10.37 2.49
CA TRP A 648 14.32 10.33 3.05
C TRP A 648 14.34 10.17 4.57
N LEU A 649 13.30 10.66 5.24
CA LEU A 649 12.87 10.23 6.56
C LEU A 649 11.49 9.65 6.38
N ASP A 650 11.38 8.32 6.43
CA ASP A 650 10.15 7.61 6.07
C ASP A 650 9.70 8.02 4.65
N SER A 651 8.54 8.67 4.51
CA SER A 651 8.03 9.21 3.25
C SER A 651 8.42 10.67 2.97
N MET A 652 9.07 11.36 3.91
CA MET A 652 9.41 12.78 3.77
C MET A 652 10.80 12.95 3.14
N PRO A 653 10.93 13.67 2.01
CA PRO A 653 12.22 13.99 1.43
C PRO A 653 12.95 15.01 2.31
N LEU A 654 14.13 14.65 2.82
CA LEU A 654 14.95 15.52 3.68
C LEU A 654 15.96 16.34 2.89
N ALA A 655 16.58 15.72 1.89
CA ALA A 655 17.64 16.32 1.11
C ALA A 655 17.79 15.64 -0.24
N SER A 656 18.47 16.30 -1.17
CA SER A 656 19.07 15.65 -2.32
C SER A 656 20.57 15.91 -2.38
N VAL A 657 21.33 14.91 -2.81
CA VAL A 657 22.77 15.04 -3.09
C VAL A 657 22.95 15.04 -4.60
N GLU A 658 23.33 16.18 -5.15
CA GLU A 658 23.58 16.37 -6.58
C GLU A 658 25.08 16.33 -6.86
N LYS A 659 25.49 15.63 -7.91
CA LYS A 659 26.86 15.65 -8.41
C LYS A 659 26.86 15.82 -9.93
N GLN A 660 27.53 16.85 -10.42
CA GLN A 660 27.71 17.10 -11.85
C GLN A 660 29.12 16.69 -12.28
N GLY A 661 29.25 15.73 -13.18
CA GLY A 661 30.53 15.20 -13.64
C GLY A 661 31.50 14.87 -12.50
N SER A 662 32.64 15.55 -12.48
CA SER A 662 33.69 15.40 -11.46
C SER A 662 33.60 16.40 -10.30
N ASP A 663 32.57 17.24 -10.26
CA ASP A 663 32.42 18.26 -9.22
C ASP A 663 32.17 17.63 -7.85
N ALA A 664 32.46 18.41 -6.80
CA ALA A 664 32.12 18.01 -5.45
C ALA A 664 30.59 17.87 -5.29
N PRO A 665 30.11 16.86 -4.55
CA PRO A 665 28.68 16.68 -4.33
C PRO A 665 28.09 17.88 -3.57
N ARG A 666 26.97 18.39 -4.08
CA ARG A 666 26.19 19.49 -3.52
C ARG A 666 24.98 18.93 -2.78
N VAL A 667 24.87 19.24 -1.49
CA VAL A 667 23.69 18.89 -0.67
C VAL A 667 22.66 20.01 -0.75
N LEU A 668 21.43 19.65 -1.12
CA LEU A 668 20.24 20.49 -1.12
C LEU A 668 19.31 20.02 -0.01
N TYR A 669 18.90 20.90 0.89
CA TYR A 669 17.97 20.57 1.96
C TYR A 669 16.55 20.80 1.46
N LEU A 670 15.71 19.78 1.50
CA LEU A 670 14.35 19.79 0.96
C LEU A 670 13.35 20.04 2.09
N HIS A 671 12.45 21.00 1.87
CA HIS A 671 11.44 21.38 2.83
C HIS A 671 10.05 21.13 2.26
N SER A 672 9.33 20.23 2.90
CA SER A 672 8.04 19.76 2.42
C SER A 672 6.83 20.38 3.14
N ASP A 673 5.68 20.39 2.48
CA ASP A 673 4.38 20.74 3.07
C ASP A 673 3.80 19.60 3.95
N HIS A 674 2.52 19.75 4.32
CA HIS A 674 1.80 18.80 5.16
C HIS A 674 1.57 17.42 4.50
N LEU A 675 1.61 17.33 3.17
CA LEU A 675 1.56 16.06 2.44
C LEU A 675 2.95 15.46 2.23
N ASN A 676 4.00 16.10 2.74
CA ASN A 676 5.40 15.82 2.43
C ASN A 676 5.82 16.15 0.99
N THR A 677 5.07 17.02 0.29
CA THR A 677 5.44 17.54 -1.04
C THR A 677 6.55 18.57 -0.89
N PRO A 678 7.72 18.43 -1.55
CA PRO A 678 8.75 19.47 -1.55
C PRO A 678 8.22 20.78 -2.10
N ARG A 679 8.30 21.85 -1.31
CA ARG A 679 7.90 23.21 -1.73
C ARG A 679 9.07 24.17 -1.83
N LEU A 680 10.14 23.92 -1.07
CA LEU A 680 11.38 24.71 -1.08
C LEU A 680 12.59 23.78 -1.06
N ALA A 681 13.69 24.22 -1.67
CA ALA A 681 15.02 23.66 -1.41
C ALA A 681 16.01 24.77 -1.07
N THR A 682 16.87 24.52 -0.09
CA THR A 682 17.87 25.48 0.37
C THR A 682 19.29 24.96 0.27
N SER A 683 20.25 25.87 0.08
CA SER A 683 21.68 25.58 0.17
C SER A 683 22.14 25.34 1.63
N ALA A 684 23.42 24.98 1.79
CA ALA A 684 24.08 24.93 3.10
C ALA A 684 24.12 26.28 3.83
N THR A 685 24.00 27.40 3.09
CA THR A 685 23.93 28.76 3.62
C THR A 685 22.49 29.27 3.79
N GLN A 686 21.51 28.35 3.79
CA GLN A 686 20.08 28.63 3.98
C GLN A 686 19.41 29.46 2.87
N GLN A 687 20.07 29.71 1.74
CA GLN A 687 19.45 30.41 0.62
C GLN A 687 18.48 29.51 -0.14
N ILE A 688 17.29 30.02 -0.49
CA ILE A 688 16.31 29.32 -1.33
C ILE A 688 16.88 29.24 -2.75
N VAL A 689 17.16 28.02 -3.21
CA VAL A 689 17.70 27.74 -4.55
C VAL A 689 16.69 27.09 -5.48
N TRP A 690 15.54 26.67 -4.95
CA TRP A 690 14.41 26.17 -5.72
C TRP A 690 13.13 26.38 -4.91
N GLN A 691 12.03 26.72 -5.59
CA GLN A 691 10.70 26.80 -4.98
C GLN A 691 9.61 26.41 -5.95
N TRP A 692 8.53 25.80 -5.45
CA TRP A 692 7.41 25.35 -6.26
C TRP A 692 6.06 25.62 -5.60
N GLN A 693 5.44 26.71 -6.02
CA GLN A 693 4.08 27.09 -5.65
C GLN A 693 3.12 26.70 -6.78
N SER A 694 2.70 25.43 -6.78
CA SER A 694 1.69 24.93 -7.71
C SER A 694 0.28 25.37 -7.31
N ASP A 695 -0.68 25.19 -8.22
CA ASP A 695 -2.09 25.10 -7.84
C ASP A 695 -2.38 23.78 -7.08
N ALA A 696 -3.60 23.64 -6.58
CA ALA A 696 -4.03 22.50 -5.77
C ALA A 696 -3.85 21.14 -6.48
N PHE A 697 -3.87 21.11 -7.81
CA PHE A 697 -3.73 19.89 -8.61
C PHE A 697 -2.31 19.69 -9.14
N GLY A 698 -1.34 20.47 -8.65
CA GLY A 698 0.06 20.32 -9.02
C GLY A 698 0.42 21.00 -10.34
N ASN A 699 -0.43 21.90 -10.87
CA ASN A 699 -0.11 22.66 -12.07
C ASN A 699 0.68 23.93 -11.72
N GLY A 700 1.74 24.21 -12.48
CA GLY A 700 2.60 25.39 -12.30
C GLY A 700 4.08 25.03 -12.35
N ALA A 701 4.88 25.86 -13.01
CA ALA A 701 6.33 25.64 -13.11
C ALA A 701 7.04 26.04 -11.81
N PRO A 702 8.07 25.30 -11.37
CA PRO A 702 8.92 25.74 -10.27
C PRO A 702 9.77 26.94 -10.67
N ASN A 703 10.08 27.82 -9.72
CA ASN A 703 11.17 28.77 -9.88
C ASN A 703 12.49 28.09 -9.51
N GLN A 704 13.30 27.80 -10.53
CA GLN A 704 14.56 27.07 -10.41
C GLN A 704 15.78 27.96 -10.10
N ASP A 705 15.65 29.29 -10.12
CA ASP A 705 16.69 30.23 -9.69
C ASP A 705 16.08 31.40 -8.90
N PRO A 706 15.57 31.16 -7.67
CA PRO A 706 14.92 32.19 -6.87
C PRO A 706 15.85 33.35 -6.48
N GLN A 707 17.16 33.13 -6.50
CA GLN A 707 18.16 34.17 -6.21
C GLN A 707 18.54 34.99 -7.45
N SER A 708 18.03 34.66 -8.65
CA SER A 708 18.47 35.28 -9.92
C SER A 708 19.99 35.26 -10.09
N SER A 709 20.62 34.17 -9.65
CA SER A 709 22.07 33.96 -9.64
C SER A 709 22.62 33.50 -11.00
N GLY A 710 21.74 33.09 -11.92
CA GLY A 710 22.07 32.40 -13.16
C GLY A 710 22.28 30.89 -12.98
N GLN A 711 22.24 30.37 -11.75
CA GLN A 711 22.37 28.95 -11.46
C GLN A 711 21.01 28.31 -11.19
N GLN A 712 20.57 27.46 -12.11
CA GLN A 712 19.32 26.72 -11.98
C GLN A 712 19.51 25.47 -11.11
N THR A 713 18.55 25.22 -10.23
CA THR A 713 18.42 23.97 -9.48
C THR A 713 17.20 23.20 -9.99
N VAL A 714 17.41 21.96 -10.43
CA VAL A 714 16.33 21.11 -10.95
C VAL A 714 15.94 20.07 -9.89
N LEU A 715 14.65 20.05 -9.55
CA LEU A 715 14.02 19.05 -8.71
C LEU A 715 12.71 18.61 -9.38
N ASN A 716 12.63 17.32 -9.69
CA ASN A 716 11.53 16.76 -10.47
C ASN A 716 10.49 16.03 -9.61
N ILE A 717 10.81 15.67 -8.36
CA ILE A 717 9.81 15.15 -7.42
C ILE A 717 8.68 16.16 -7.17
N ARG A 718 7.44 15.68 -7.10
CA ARG A 718 6.20 16.48 -6.95
C ARG A 718 5.43 16.01 -5.72
N PHE A 719 4.11 15.84 -5.83
CA PHE A 719 3.34 15.14 -4.79
C PHE A 719 3.98 13.78 -4.48
N PRO A 720 3.79 13.21 -3.28
CA PRO A 720 4.40 11.93 -2.95
C PRO A 720 4.09 10.88 -4.04
N GLY A 721 5.13 10.17 -4.50
CA GLY A 721 5.06 9.23 -5.62
C GLY A 721 5.27 9.81 -7.02
N GLN A 722 5.10 11.13 -7.17
CA GLN A 722 5.13 11.79 -8.47
C GLN A 722 6.50 12.32 -8.87
N TYR A 723 6.81 12.21 -10.16
CA TYR A 723 7.98 12.76 -10.83
C TYR A 723 7.55 13.55 -12.07
N PHE A 724 7.97 14.81 -12.18
CA PHE A 724 7.66 15.67 -13.32
C PHE A 724 8.59 15.43 -14.51
N ASP A 725 7.99 15.14 -15.66
CA ASP A 725 8.67 15.01 -16.93
C ASP A 725 8.49 16.28 -17.76
N GLY A 726 9.51 17.14 -17.75
CA GLY A 726 9.48 18.43 -18.43
C GLY A 726 9.23 18.34 -19.94
N GLU A 727 9.68 17.26 -20.57
CA GLU A 727 9.50 17.03 -22.00
C GLU A 727 8.07 16.61 -22.38
N SER A 728 7.31 15.99 -21.47
CA SER A 728 5.92 15.60 -21.73
C SER A 728 4.91 16.55 -21.09
N GLY A 729 5.29 17.20 -20.00
CA GLY A 729 4.39 17.96 -19.11
C GLY A 729 3.58 17.09 -18.14
N LEU A 730 3.75 15.76 -18.17
CA LEU A 730 3.07 14.83 -17.28
C LEU A 730 3.87 14.59 -15.99
N HIS A 731 3.17 14.12 -14.96
CA HIS A 731 3.76 13.62 -13.74
C HIS A 731 3.70 12.09 -13.78
N TYR A 732 4.83 11.43 -13.96
CA TYR A 732 4.94 9.99 -13.74
C TYR A 732 4.56 9.68 -12.29
N ASN A 733 3.63 8.75 -12.10
CA ASN A 733 3.15 8.34 -10.78
C ASN A 733 3.06 6.81 -10.69
N TYR A 734 4.24 6.20 -10.65
CA TYR A 734 4.47 4.76 -10.56
C TYR A 734 3.77 3.90 -11.61
N PHE A 735 2.48 3.57 -11.45
CA PHE A 735 1.72 2.71 -12.37
C PHE A 735 0.94 3.50 -13.44
N ARG A 736 0.77 4.81 -13.27
CA ARG A 736 0.07 5.71 -14.19
C ARG A 736 0.82 7.01 -14.38
N ASP A 737 0.38 7.80 -15.36
CA ASP A 737 0.87 9.14 -15.64
C ASP A 737 -0.25 10.16 -15.40
N TYR A 738 0.05 11.20 -14.64
CA TYR A 738 -0.90 12.22 -14.19
C TYR A 738 -0.73 13.51 -14.97
N ASP A 739 -1.81 14.06 -15.52
CA ASP A 739 -1.81 15.37 -16.18
C ASP A 739 -2.34 16.43 -15.20
N PRO A 740 -1.46 17.27 -14.62
CA PRO A 740 -1.89 18.32 -13.67
C PRO A 740 -2.80 19.37 -14.31
N GLU A 741 -2.76 19.57 -15.64
CA GLU A 741 -3.64 20.55 -16.32
C GLU A 741 -5.09 20.11 -16.34
N THR A 742 -5.34 18.82 -16.54
CA THR A 742 -6.69 18.23 -16.50
C THR A 742 -7.07 17.80 -15.08
N GLY A 743 -6.09 17.57 -14.21
CA GLY A 743 -6.28 17.13 -12.83
C GLY A 743 -6.67 15.66 -12.72
N ARG A 744 -6.22 14.81 -13.65
CA ARG A 744 -6.56 13.39 -13.72
C ARG A 744 -5.45 12.55 -14.34
N TYR A 745 -5.54 11.23 -14.19
CA TYR A 745 -4.65 10.29 -14.89
C TYR A 745 -4.99 10.17 -16.37
N VAL A 746 -3.96 9.90 -17.19
CA VAL A 746 -4.13 9.69 -18.64
C VAL A 746 -4.48 8.23 -18.98
N GLU A 747 -4.26 7.30 -18.05
CA GLU A 747 -4.70 5.91 -18.09
C GLU A 747 -5.87 5.65 -17.12
N SER A 748 -6.72 4.68 -17.48
CA SER A 748 -7.66 4.08 -16.52
C SER A 748 -6.88 3.30 -15.46
N ASP A 749 -7.38 3.29 -14.23
CA ASP A 749 -6.79 2.54 -13.13
C ASP A 749 -6.68 1.05 -13.46
N SER A 750 -5.46 0.50 -13.28
CA SER A 750 -5.16 -0.91 -13.55
C SER A 750 -5.83 -1.86 -12.55
N ILE A 751 -6.24 -1.37 -11.37
CA ILE A 751 -7.05 -2.14 -10.42
C ILE A 751 -8.56 -1.93 -10.61
N GLY A 752 -8.96 -1.26 -11.70
CA GLY A 752 -10.37 -1.01 -12.04
C GLY A 752 -11.07 -0.16 -10.99
N ILE A 753 -12.34 -0.47 -10.72
CA ILE A 753 -13.16 0.30 -9.77
C ILE A 753 -12.72 0.17 -8.30
N ASN A 754 -11.74 -0.69 -7.99
CA ASN A 754 -11.09 -0.69 -6.67
C ASN A 754 -10.32 0.62 -6.44
N GLY A 755 -9.90 1.30 -7.52
CA GLY A 755 -9.37 2.67 -7.49
C GLY A 755 -10.46 3.76 -7.40
N GLY A 756 -11.74 3.38 -7.34
CA GLY A 756 -12.89 4.29 -7.33
C GLY A 756 -13.75 4.19 -8.60
N LEU A 757 -14.99 4.68 -8.51
CA LEU A 757 -15.97 4.64 -9.62
C LEU A 757 -15.52 5.41 -10.87
N ASN A 758 -14.65 6.41 -10.69
CA ASN A 758 -13.95 7.08 -11.78
C ASN A 758 -12.49 6.63 -11.79
N THR A 759 -12.18 5.70 -12.69
CA THR A 759 -10.86 5.08 -12.76
C THR A 759 -9.75 6.01 -13.24
N TYR A 760 -10.04 7.27 -13.54
CA TYR A 760 -9.04 8.28 -13.92
C TYR A 760 -8.86 9.37 -12.86
N GLY A 761 -9.71 9.39 -11.82
CA GLY A 761 -9.69 10.44 -10.82
C GLY A 761 -8.38 10.47 -10.04
N TYR A 762 -7.87 11.65 -9.73
CA TYR A 762 -6.78 11.81 -8.78
C TYR A 762 -7.35 12.07 -7.39
N VAL A 763 -7.12 11.12 -6.47
CA VAL A 763 -7.45 11.22 -5.03
C VAL A 763 -8.85 11.77 -4.73
N SER A 764 -9.85 11.26 -5.47
CA SER A 764 -11.26 11.65 -5.35
C SER A 764 -11.52 13.15 -5.54
N GLY A 765 -10.62 13.88 -6.22
CA GLY A 765 -10.74 15.32 -6.40
C GLY A 765 -10.36 16.16 -5.17
N ASN A 766 -9.68 15.57 -4.17
CA ASN A 766 -9.23 16.26 -2.96
C ASN A 766 -7.69 16.19 -2.78
N PRO A 767 -6.91 16.82 -3.68
CA PRO A 767 -5.44 16.77 -3.67
C PRO A 767 -4.79 17.60 -2.56
N ILE A 768 -5.57 18.41 -1.84
CA ILE A 768 -5.07 19.18 -0.71
C ILE A 768 -4.97 18.32 0.55
N ASN A 769 -5.83 17.31 0.70
CA ASN A 769 -5.84 16.47 1.90
C ASN A 769 -5.28 15.06 1.65
N ASN A 770 -5.20 14.64 0.38
CA ASN A 770 -4.83 13.29 -0.01
C ASN A 770 -3.78 13.30 -1.11
N PHE A 771 -3.02 12.21 -1.21
CA PHE A 771 -2.11 11.94 -2.31
C PHE A 771 -2.15 10.45 -2.68
N ASP A 772 -1.69 10.13 -3.89
CA ASP A 772 -1.59 8.76 -4.38
C ASP A 772 -0.11 8.46 -4.72
N PRO A 773 0.62 7.73 -3.85
CA PRO A 773 2.04 7.48 -4.01
C PRO A 773 2.39 6.49 -5.14
N ASN A 774 1.41 5.69 -5.60
CA ASN A 774 1.66 4.63 -6.58
C ASN A 774 0.83 4.78 -7.85
N GLY A 775 -0.04 5.80 -7.91
CA GLY A 775 -1.04 5.87 -8.95
C GLY A 775 -2.06 4.73 -8.89
N LEU A 776 -2.42 4.19 -7.72
CA LEU A 776 -3.39 3.09 -7.57
C LEU A 776 -4.34 3.27 -6.37
N CYS A 777 -4.33 4.42 -5.70
CA CYS A 777 -5.06 4.58 -4.44
C CYS A 777 -6.51 5.02 -4.67
N GLY A 778 -7.46 4.22 -4.17
CA GLY A 778 -8.89 4.41 -4.40
C GLY A 778 -9.65 5.30 -3.43
N VAL A 779 -10.91 5.59 -3.77
CA VAL A 779 -11.90 6.28 -2.91
C VAL A 779 -12.07 5.50 -1.61
N GLY A 780 -12.02 6.17 -0.47
CA GLY A 780 -12.13 5.53 0.85
C GLY A 780 -10.85 4.86 1.34
N SER A 781 -9.77 4.85 0.55
CA SER A 781 -8.47 4.45 1.07
C SER A 781 -7.97 5.45 2.10
N HIS A 782 -7.82 5.02 3.36
CA HIS A 782 -7.01 5.78 4.29
C HIS A 782 -5.57 5.38 4.05
N MET A 783 -4.71 6.40 3.99
CA MET A 783 -3.30 6.18 4.06
C MET A 783 -2.97 5.69 5.46
N GLU A 784 -2.71 4.40 5.56
CA GLU A 784 -2.32 3.82 6.82
C GLU A 784 -0.82 4.07 6.98
N ILE A 785 -0.51 4.95 7.93
CA ILE A 785 0.83 5.06 8.49
C ILE A 785 1.01 3.85 9.38
N TYR A 786 1.69 2.83 8.88
CA TYR A 786 2.01 1.65 9.67
C TYR A 786 3.51 1.53 9.87
N TRP A 787 3.88 1.03 11.03
CA TRP A 787 5.27 0.84 11.38
C TRP A 787 5.78 -0.46 10.74
N ASP A 788 6.48 -0.36 9.62
CA ASP A 788 7.10 -1.52 9.00
C ASP A 788 8.36 -1.88 9.77
N ARG A 789 8.42 -3.13 10.26
CA ARG A 789 9.58 -3.64 10.99
C ARG A 789 10.86 -3.43 10.19
N TYR A 790 10.79 -3.56 8.87
CA TYR A 790 11.96 -3.41 8.01
C TYR A 790 12.35 -1.95 7.71
N ASN A 791 11.50 -0.92 7.92
CA ASN A 791 11.71 0.36 7.22
C ASN A 791 11.14 1.64 7.90
N GLY A 792 10.66 1.60 9.15
CA GLY A 792 10.06 2.79 9.79
C GLY A 792 8.61 3.03 9.38
N LEU A 793 8.13 4.29 9.45
CA LEU A 793 6.77 4.64 9.03
C LEU A 793 6.64 4.36 7.53
N LYS A 794 5.80 3.39 7.16
CA LYS A 794 5.34 3.19 5.80
C LYS A 794 3.94 3.74 5.66
N THR A 795 3.72 4.44 4.55
CA THR A 795 2.39 4.77 4.07
C THR A 795 1.99 3.70 3.07
N ARG A 796 0.99 2.88 3.39
CA ARG A 796 0.27 2.11 2.36
C ARG A 796 -1.10 2.73 2.20
N CYS A 797 -1.58 2.76 0.97
CA CYS A 797 -3.01 2.87 0.76
C CYS A 797 -3.62 1.55 1.24
N ILE A 798 -4.22 1.58 2.44
CA ILE A 798 -5.19 0.55 2.75
C ILE A 798 -6.45 0.95 2.01
N LEU A 799 -6.87 0.08 1.13
CA LEU A 799 -8.23 0.05 0.62
C LEU A 799 -9.17 -0.17 1.82
N ASN A 800 -9.60 0.90 2.49
CA ASN A 800 -10.84 0.84 3.29
C ASN A 800 -11.97 0.80 2.28
N PRO A 801 -12.95 -0.09 2.50
CA PRO A 801 -13.40 -1.03 1.50
C PRO A 801 -13.70 -0.31 0.17
N PRO A 802 -13.15 -0.80 -0.95
CA PRO A 802 -13.69 -0.42 -2.24
C PRO A 802 -15.18 -0.82 -2.26
N PRO A 803 -15.98 -0.36 -3.24
CA PRO A 803 -17.12 -1.19 -3.65
C PRO A 803 -16.64 -2.66 -3.71
N PRO A 804 -17.34 -3.61 -3.05
CA PRO A 804 -16.81 -4.88 -2.58
C PRO A 804 -15.87 -5.52 -3.59
N ASN A 805 -14.66 -5.85 -3.12
CA ASN A 805 -13.71 -6.62 -3.89
C ASN A 805 -14.40 -7.91 -4.37
N PRO A 806 -14.39 -8.20 -5.69
CA PRO A 806 -15.02 -9.39 -6.26
C PRO A 806 -14.53 -10.74 -5.70
N ASP A 807 -13.39 -10.76 -5.00
CA ASP A 807 -12.82 -11.98 -4.36
C ASP A 807 -12.94 -11.98 -2.82
N ALA A 808 -13.58 -10.96 -2.22
CA ALA A 808 -13.83 -10.90 -0.79
C ALA A 808 -15.35 -10.94 -0.54
N LYS A 809 -15.81 -12.01 0.12
CA LYS A 809 -17.14 -12.02 0.75
C LYS A 809 -17.16 -11.00 1.89
N CYS A 810 -17.31 -9.72 1.56
CA CYS A 810 -17.59 -8.65 2.51
C CYS A 810 -19.10 -8.42 2.51
N VAL A 811 -19.79 -9.27 3.24
CA VAL A 811 -21.19 -9.19 3.56
C VAL A 811 -21.20 -9.22 5.08
N THR A 812 -21.46 -8.07 5.71
CA THR A 812 -21.25 -7.76 7.14
C THR A 812 -19.80 -7.51 7.57
N ALA A 813 -19.62 -6.80 8.69
CA ALA A 813 -18.36 -6.30 9.23
C ALA A 813 -17.42 -7.41 9.78
N ASP A 814 -17.49 -8.62 9.26
CA ASP A 814 -16.63 -9.74 9.59
C ASP A 814 -15.82 -10.16 8.34
N CYS A 815 -14.50 -10.09 8.41
CA CYS A 815 -13.67 -10.67 7.35
C CYS A 815 -13.72 -12.20 7.48
N VAL A 816 -14.40 -12.85 6.54
CA VAL A 816 -14.28 -14.29 6.34
C VAL A 816 -13.18 -14.53 5.30
N MET A 817 -12.03 -15.06 5.76
CA MET A 817 -11.03 -15.61 4.86
C MET A 817 -11.51 -16.99 4.42
N ARG A 818 -11.69 -17.19 3.12
CA ARG A 818 -11.77 -18.53 2.54
C ARG A 818 -10.33 -19.05 2.44
N ASN A 819 -9.97 -19.94 3.34
CA ASN A 819 -8.65 -20.55 3.31
C ASN A 819 -8.52 -21.42 2.04
N GLY A 820 -7.29 -21.75 1.64
CA GLY A 820 -7.01 -22.70 0.56
C GLY A 820 -7.55 -24.13 0.78
N ASP A 821 -8.31 -24.37 1.85
CA ASP A 821 -9.02 -25.61 2.19
C ASP A 821 -10.56 -25.51 2.03
N GLY A 822 -11.08 -24.38 1.52
CA GLY A 822 -12.51 -24.18 1.25
C GLY A 822 -13.37 -23.92 2.50
N ARG A 823 -12.78 -23.68 3.68
CA ARG A 823 -13.51 -23.30 4.91
C ARG A 823 -13.37 -21.82 5.25
N ASP A 824 -14.42 -21.29 5.83
CA ASP A 824 -14.57 -19.92 6.32
C ASP A 824 -13.92 -19.78 7.71
N THR A 825 -12.93 -18.90 7.86
CA THR A 825 -12.39 -18.53 9.19
C THR A 825 -12.82 -17.12 9.55
N ARG A 826 -13.55 -16.97 10.66
CA ARG A 826 -13.94 -15.67 11.21
C ARG A 826 -12.75 -14.99 11.87
N VAL A 827 -12.45 -13.77 11.44
CA VAL A 827 -11.46 -12.87 12.08
C VAL A 827 -12.16 -11.53 12.33
N PRO A 828 -12.14 -10.99 13.57
CA PRO A 828 -12.64 -9.63 13.84
C PRO A 828 -11.88 -8.61 12.97
N SER A 829 -12.61 -7.68 12.36
CA SER A 829 -12.21 -6.78 11.28
C SER A 829 -11.55 -5.43 11.68
N ASN A 830 -11.31 -5.10 12.96
CA ASN A 830 -10.84 -3.74 13.35
C ASN A 830 -9.51 -3.63 14.07
N CYS A 831 -8.95 -4.74 14.53
CA CYS A 831 -7.59 -4.79 15.04
C CYS A 831 -6.92 -5.85 14.20
N LYS A 832 -6.23 -5.37 13.16
CA LYS A 832 -5.32 -6.24 12.44
C LYS A 832 -4.16 -6.48 13.38
N LEU A 833 -4.11 -7.68 13.94
CA LEU A 833 -2.85 -8.28 14.31
C LEU A 833 -2.02 -8.32 13.02
N VAL A 834 -1.22 -7.29 12.76
CA VAL A 834 -0.32 -7.26 11.62
C VAL A 834 0.85 -8.14 11.98
N CYS A 835 0.59 -9.42 11.91
CA CYS A 835 1.63 -10.40 11.67
C CYS A 835 1.98 -10.26 10.20
N ARG A 836 3.03 -9.48 9.90
CA ARG A 836 3.70 -9.73 8.63
C ARG A 836 4.37 -11.08 8.75
N ALA A 837 3.70 -12.04 8.16
CA ALA A 837 4.20 -13.32 7.73
C ALA A 837 5.63 -13.19 7.16
N THR A 838 6.63 -13.42 8.00
CA THR A 838 7.73 -14.30 7.59
C THR A 838 7.13 -15.71 7.53
N SER A 839 6.18 -15.98 6.61
CA SER A 839 5.40 -17.22 6.62
C SER A 839 6.08 -18.39 5.93
N ALA A 840 7.36 -18.29 5.56
CA ALA A 840 8.09 -19.45 5.07
C ALA A 840 8.02 -20.65 6.05
N PRO A 841 8.20 -20.51 7.39
CA PRO A 841 8.26 -21.68 8.26
C PRO A 841 6.88 -22.35 8.50
N CYS A 842 5.81 -21.57 8.71
CA CYS A 842 4.51 -22.14 9.08
C CYS A 842 3.62 -22.52 7.88
N ALA A 843 3.84 -21.94 6.70
CA ALA A 843 3.18 -22.41 5.48
C ALA A 843 3.71 -23.78 5.05
N ILE A 844 4.98 -24.04 5.31
CA ILE A 844 5.60 -25.36 5.10
C ILE A 844 4.95 -26.38 6.05
N LEU A 845 4.63 -26.03 7.30
CA LEU A 845 4.07 -26.94 8.32
C LEU A 845 2.63 -27.45 8.11
N GLY A 846 2.10 -27.27 6.90
CA GLY A 846 0.74 -27.58 6.54
C GLY A 846 -0.24 -26.50 6.94
N GLY A 847 -1.34 -26.42 6.21
CA GLY A 847 -2.42 -25.47 6.45
C GLY A 847 -2.96 -25.53 7.89
N PRO A 848 -4.00 -24.73 8.21
CA PRO A 848 -4.56 -24.60 9.56
C PRO A 848 -5.07 -25.91 10.19
N LEU A 849 -5.03 -27.02 9.43
CA LEU A 849 -5.49 -28.35 9.79
C LEU A 849 -4.44 -29.21 10.50
N THR A 850 -3.17 -28.78 10.62
CA THR A 850 -2.16 -29.50 11.42
C THR A 850 -2.00 -28.84 12.81
N PRO A 851 -1.99 -29.61 13.92
CA PRO A 851 -1.72 -29.07 15.25
C PRO A 851 -0.40 -28.28 15.35
N ALA A 852 0.62 -28.69 14.60
CA ALA A 852 1.91 -27.99 14.49
C ALA A 852 1.82 -26.69 13.67
N GLY A 853 0.99 -26.65 12.62
CA GLY A 853 0.71 -25.43 11.85
C GLY A 853 -0.14 -24.43 12.64
N ALA A 854 -1.00 -24.90 13.56
CA ALA A 854 -1.75 -24.07 14.50
C ALA A 854 -0.85 -23.53 15.65
N ALA A 855 0.04 -24.36 16.20
CA ALA A 855 1.00 -23.95 17.22
C ALA A 855 2.11 -23.03 16.67
N CYS A 856 2.63 -23.30 15.46
CA CYS A 856 3.56 -22.41 14.76
C CYS A 856 2.88 -21.09 14.41
N ARG A 857 1.65 -21.11 13.89
CA ARG A 857 0.90 -19.87 13.67
C ARG A 857 0.68 -19.13 14.98
N ALA A 858 0.23 -19.77 16.06
CA ALA A 858 0.04 -19.12 17.35
C ALA A 858 1.35 -18.53 17.95
N ALA A 859 2.49 -19.20 17.75
CA ALA A 859 3.79 -18.73 18.23
C ALA A 859 4.39 -17.61 17.34
N VAL A 860 4.29 -17.74 16.03
CA VAL A 860 4.80 -16.74 15.05
C VAL A 860 3.83 -15.54 14.94
N SER A 861 2.53 -15.76 15.16
CA SER A 861 1.52 -14.69 15.31
C SER A 861 1.67 -13.91 16.61
N ASN A 862 2.57 -14.31 17.50
CA ASN A 862 2.94 -13.50 18.66
C ASN A 862 4.32 -12.86 18.49
N ALA A 863 5.18 -13.40 17.61
CA ALA A 863 6.54 -12.91 17.37
C ALA A 863 6.66 -11.77 16.34
N ALA A 864 5.71 -11.66 15.41
CA ALA A 864 5.79 -10.75 14.27
C ALA A 864 4.83 -9.55 14.35
N CYS A 865 4.11 -9.40 15.47
CA CYS A 865 2.80 -8.78 15.38
C CYS A 865 2.70 -7.49 16.18
N TYR A 866 2.22 -6.46 15.51
CA TYR A 866 1.72 -5.26 16.15
C TYR A 866 0.26 -5.09 15.76
N MET A 867 -0.52 -4.61 16.72
CA MET A 867 -1.93 -4.38 16.55
C MET A 867 -2.08 -3.03 15.84
N LEU A 868 -2.50 -3.03 14.58
CA LEU A 868 -3.03 -1.84 13.94
C LEU A 868 -4.53 -1.87 14.14
N CYS A 869 -5.06 -0.90 14.88
CA CYS A 869 -6.50 -0.77 15.02
C CYS A 869 -7.00 0.42 14.20
N SER A 870 -7.99 0.17 13.34
CA SER A 870 -8.80 1.19 12.68
C SER A 870 -9.97 1.55 13.61
N PRO A 871 -10.46 2.81 13.64
CA PRO A 871 -11.46 3.28 14.61
C PRO A 871 -12.89 2.75 14.42
N TYR A 872 -13.11 1.70 13.63
CA TYR A 872 -14.44 1.20 13.28
C TYR A 872 -14.60 -0.30 13.59
N GLU A 873 -15.47 -0.65 14.54
CA GLU A 873 -16.05 -2.01 14.63
C GLU A 873 -17.25 -2.15 15.57
N THR A 874 -18.01 -3.20 15.25
CA THR A 874 -19.07 -3.93 15.94
C THR A 874 -18.48 -5.08 16.80
N PRO A 875 -19.24 -5.65 17.75
CA PRO A 875 -18.70 -6.56 18.78
C PRO A 875 -18.67 -8.05 18.39
N PRO A 876 -17.91 -8.84 19.17
CA PRO A 876 -17.99 -10.30 19.24
C PRO A 876 -19.20 -10.83 20.04
N ASP A 877 -19.76 -11.96 19.59
CA ASP A 877 -20.80 -12.77 20.26
C ASP A 877 -20.30 -13.43 21.58
N ASP A 878 -21.16 -13.50 22.60
CA ASP A 878 -21.02 -14.31 23.84
C ASP A 878 -22.31 -15.17 24.06
N PRO A 879 -22.37 -16.19 24.96
CA PRO A 879 -22.57 -17.58 24.57
C PRO A 879 -23.83 -18.14 25.26
N GLN A 880 -25.02 -17.96 24.69
CA GLN A 880 -26.20 -18.65 25.20
C GLN A 880 -27.12 -19.08 24.06
N LYS A 881 -26.97 -20.33 23.61
CA LYS A 881 -28.07 -21.14 23.06
C LYS A 881 -27.69 -22.62 23.04
N ASN A 882 -27.46 -23.17 24.23
CA ASN A 882 -27.89 -24.54 24.52
C ASN A 882 -29.36 -24.46 24.94
N GLN A 883 -30.29 -24.94 24.10
CA GLN A 883 -31.48 -25.72 24.47
C GLN A 883 -32.42 -25.93 23.28
N CYS A 884 -32.58 -27.23 22.91
CA CYS A 884 -33.77 -27.96 22.40
C CYS A 884 -34.55 -27.38 21.20
N ASN A 885 -34.85 -28.09 20.10
CA ASN A 885 -35.08 -29.52 19.84
C ASN A 885 -34.65 -29.90 18.42
#